data_AF-A0A2V3W4T6-F1
#
_entry.id   AF-A0A2V3W4T6-F1
#
_cell.length_a   1.000
_cell.length_b   1.000
_cell.length_c   1.000
_cell.angle_alpha   90.00
_cell.angle_beta   90.00
_cell.angle_gamma   90.00
#
_symmetry.space_group_name_H-M   'P 1'
#
loop_
_entity.id
_entity.type
_entity.pdbx_description
1 polymer ?
#
loop_
_entity_poly.entity_id
_entity_poly.type
_entity_poly.pdbx_seq_one_letter_code
_entity_poly.pdbx_strand_id
1 'polypeptide(L)'
;MFDDYPTLAHLVMISILKRLRLAYILVLLLGGLGAQGNAIAEAGPGGIVQGVIDLVDTHYEPGISDVEVYVVNNSTFRESVRVFTDSKGAFVIPNQPAGQYILCWSDSYPGIVAGCNSTNPFEIIDRVSVRYIAAQPTLDPTFALITGRVNSQSVLPNDSAEVSCLHSDPFFDIDKTAIIEIVDANNLLVAKTRANTDGKFLIGVQNPLPGGGYKLRASCSLRKTEIPLNLGPVGSVAAQNLELPVNHKPVITGMVARLAGQAVAGVPLGTTVNVRVTASDKDGDVFFYRWRSTAGTVQNTNTPNVSWTLPSTGKGLHFLYVDVSDQKGGHASRRVAISTDGGIVAATPIATPQLLASDVFPEADRFLTYRGLDTRKSACQYYLALKAVTGCDASGNPIGSKLTFAQWRARNSIGGPKGPAQPGEIQASFRNVADLDLVRNHHARKVNASRISYYVCNHGKATGAVPDINLVACVAMEYSIIPGVNNNKPFVQFYTFGPTGELYLSVNLDGRGEKFIPGNCVVCHGGDGYFHHFPESGVTARDANIGAYMLPFDLDNYEYDKAPNRTRAAQEDAVRRLNLLIKETSPTPVARQLINGWYPGGVGKQRSNFVPPGWDETLDRTLPAKSRGDAFDASELYLKVVKHSCRLCHVAMGTKLGLDFNRYSQLVKRDGAGNPILDPITGEPVPLDDPTTAPDDRAGDFVAGHSGDIFGEFNQIGQNNALHTYSTVCDKDGNGPPTWNIFDNINESGKTMPNALQTFNRFWQDPEQTALIQLFLEREEGITSGSDPNNDCDPIFRPPWAAQP
;
A
#
# COMPACT_ATOMS: atom_id res chain seq x y z
N MET A 1 2.38 53.42 -57.82
CA MET A 1 3.85 53.28 -57.90
C MET A 1 4.22 51.89 -57.42
N PHE A 2 4.02 50.90 -58.27
CA PHE A 2 4.71 49.62 -58.21
C PHE A 2 5.21 49.41 -59.63
N ASP A 3 6.50 49.61 -59.86
CA ASP A 3 7.22 49.14 -61.04
C ASP A 3 8.71 49.39 -60.77
N ASP A 4 9.41 48.32 -60.37
CA ASP A 4 10.75 47.94 -60.82
C ASP A 4 11.37 46.90 -59.86
N TYR A 5 12.07 45.91 -60.45
CA TYR A 5 12.85 44.81 -59.84
C TYR A 5 12.17 43.44 -59.58
N PRO A 6 11.74 42.69 -60.62
CA PRO A 6 11.44 41.26 -60.48
C PRO A 6 12.70 40.36 -60.39
N THR A 7 13.89 40.85 -60.76
CA THR A 7 15.13 40.04 -60.79
C THR A 7 15.90 40.03 -59.47
N LEU A 8 15.83 41.09 -58.67
CA LEU A 8 16.52 41.17 -57.37
C LEU A 8 15.83 40.30 -56.30
N ALA A 9 14.49 40.29 -56.29
CA ALA A 9 13.71 39.47 -55.36
C ALA A 9 13.96 37.97 -55.57
N HIS A 10 14.08 37.50 -56.83
CA HIS A 10 14.34 36.10 -57.14
C HIS A 10 15.75 35.64 -56.74
N LEU A 11 16.78 36.48 -56.94
CA LEU A 11 18.15 36.17 -56.52
C LEU A 11 18.32 36.20 -55.00
N VAL A 12 17.62 37.11 -54.30
CA VAL A 12 17.60 37.16 -52.83
C VAL A 12 16.87 35.93 -52.27
N MET A 13 15.74 35.52 -52.86
CA MET A 13 15.00 34.31 -52.45
C MET A 13 15.82 33.03 -52.66
N ILE A 14 16.54 32.91 -53.78
CA ILE A 14 17.43 31.75 -54.05
C ILE A 14 18.64 31.74 -53.11
N SER A 15 19.20 32.91 -52.77
CA SER A 15 20.28 33.04 -51.79
C SER A 15 19.83 32.69 -50.38
N ILE A 16 18.62 33.12 -49.98
CA ILE A 16 18.01 32.78 -48.68
C ILE A 16 17.67 31.28 -48.63
N LEU A 17 17.10 30.70 -49.69
CA LEU A 17 16.81 29.26 -49.75
C LEU A 17 18.08 28.40 -49.80
N LYS A 18 19.17 28.86 -50.45
CA LYS A 18 20.48 28.19 -50.40
C LYS A 18 21.13 28.31 -49.02
N ARG A 19 21.03 29.46 -48.35
CA ARG A 19 21.52 29.65 -46.97
C ARG A 19 20.71 28.86 -45.95
N LEU A 20 19.39 28.74 -46.13
CA LEU A 20 18.52 27.90 -45.31
C LEU A 20 18.79 26.41 -45.56
N ARG A 21 19.02 25.98 -46.81
CA ARG A 21 19.46 24.59 -47.09
C ARG A 21 20.86 24.29 -46.56
N LEU A 22 21.81 25.22 -46.65
CA LEU A 22 23.14 25.03 -46.05
C LEU A 22 23.07 25.06 -44.52
N ALA A 23 22.25 25.92 -43.90
CA ALA A 23 22.03 25.92 -42.46
C ALA A 23 21.31 24.65 -41.99
N TYR A 24 20.34 24.14 -42.76
CA TYR A 24 19.63 22.89 -42.44
C TYR A 24 20.53 21.66 -42.64
N ILE A 25 21.38 21.65 -43.66
CA ILE A 25 22.39 20.59 -43.86
C ILE A 25 23.52 20.70 -42.83
N LEU A 26 23.90 21.92 -42.39
CA LEU A 26 24.87 22.12 -41.31
C LEU A 26 24.26 21.75 -39.94
N VAL A 27 22.97 21.97 -39.71
CA VAL A 27 22.24 21.49 -38.51
C VAL A 27 22.05 19.97 -38.56
N LEU A 28 21.89 19.36 -39.74
CA LEU A 28 21.87 17.90 -39.89
C LEU A 28 23.28 17.28 -39.83
N LEU A 29 24.33 17.99 -40.21
CA LEU A 29 25.73 17.53 -40.09
C LEU A 29 26.30 17.78 -38.67
N LEU A 30 25.95 18.89 -38.01
CA LEU A 30 26.31 19.17 -36.62
C LEU A 30 25.39 18.42 -35.63
N GLY A 31 24.11 18.23 -35.97
CA GLY A 31 23.17 17.36 -35.24
C GLY A 31 23.40 15.87 -35.50
N GLY A 32 23.96 15.51 -36.65
CA GLY A 32 24.33 14.14 -37.03
C GLY A 32 25.68 13.67 -36.49
N LEU A 33 26.57 14.58 -36.09
CA LEU A 33 27.85 14.28 -35.44
C LEU A 33 27.81 14.42 -33.90
N GLY A 34 26.67 14.83 -33.33
CA GLY A 34 26.43 14.88 -31.88
C GLY A 34 25.62 13.70 -31.31
N ALA A 35 25.17 12.76 -32.15
CA ALA A 35 24.25 11.70 -31.74
C ALA A 35 24.78 10.26 -31.89
N GLN A 36 26.08 10.08 -32.18
CA GLN A 36 26.76 8.78 -32.08
C GLN A 36 28.14 8.97 -31.45
N GLY A 37 28.30 8.51 -30.22
CA GLY A 37 29.56 8.63 -29.48
C GLY A 37 29.44 9.52 -28.25
N ASN A 38 28.48 9.19 -27.38
CA ASN A 38 28.69 9.15 -25.94
C ASN A 38 27.50 8.43 -25.31
N ALA A 39 27.38 7.14 -25.64
CA ALA A 39 27.12 6.17 -24.58
C ALA A 39 28.37 6.15 -23.70
N ILE A 40 28.62 7.25 -22.97
CA ILE A 40 29.18 7.11 -21.65
C ILE A 40 28.14 6.25 -20.97
N ALA A 41 28.46 4.97 -20.81
CA ALA A 41 27.96 4.26 -19.68
C ALA A 41 28.24 5.19 -18.50
N GLU A 42 27.24 5.91 -18.00
CA GLU A 42 27.33 6.62 -16.72
C GLU A 42 27.39 5.55 -15.62
N ALA A 43 28.27 4.55 -15.74
CA ALA A 43 28.53 3.51 -14.78
C ALA A 43 29.06 4.21 -13.53
N GLY A 44 28.14 4.51 -12.63
CA GLY A 44 28.35 5.25 -11.40
C GLY A 44 27.12 5.14 -10.50
N PRO A 45 27.27 5.48 -9.22
CA PRO A 45 26.16 5.55 -8.27
C PRO A 45 25.01 6.44 -8.78
N GLY A 46 23.78 6.16 -8.35
CA GLY A 46 22.57 6.89 -8.77
C GLY A 46 21.32 6.34 -8.10
N GLY A 47 20.24 7.13 -8.05
CA GLY A 47 19.06 6.84 -7.22
C GLY A 47 17.74 7.31 -7.82
N ILE A 48 16.64 6.64 -7.43
CA ILE A 48 15.26 7.07 -7.74
C ILE A 48 14.96 8.31 -6.90
N VAL A 49 14.27 9.29 -7.49
CA VAL A 49 13.82 10.51 -6.79
C VAL A 49 12.32 10.47 -6.64
N GLN A 50 11.82 10.58 -5.42
CA GLN A 50 10.40 10.50 -5.13
C GLN A 50 10.00 11.44 -4.00
N GLY A 51 8.77 11.94 -4.03
CA GLY A 51 8.28 12.92 -3.07
C GLY A 51 6.81 13.23 -3.23
N VAL A 52 6.38 14.28 -2.52
CA VAL A 52 5.05 14.87 -2.61
C VAL A 52 5.21 16.36 -2.90
N ILE A 53 4.31 16.93 -3.68
CA ILE A 53 4.22 18.38 -3.90
C ILE A 53 3.09 18.96 -3.05
N ASP A 54 3.43 19.84 -2.12
CA ASP A 54 2.49 20.51 -1.20
C ASP A 54 2.47 22.03 -1.42
N LEU A 55 1.46 22.73 -0.90
CA LEU A 55 1.39 24.19 -0.83
C LEU A 55 1.41 24.66 0.62
N VAL A 56 2.53 25.21 1.09
CA VAL A 56 2.67 25.68 2.49
C VAL A 56 1.77 26.88 2.80
N ASP A 57 1.60 27.81 1.86
CA ASP A 57 0.77 29.02 2.07
C ASP A 57 -0.71 28.70 2.34
N THR A 58 -1.14 27.44 2.20
CA THR A 58 -2.54 27.03 2.36
C THR A 58 -2.75 25.75 3.21
N HIS A 59 -1.71 25.20 3.86
CA HIS A 59 -1.79 23.96 4.66
C HIS A 59 -2.48 22.78 3.92
N TYR A 60 -2.05 22.54 2.67
CA TYR A 60 -2.66 21.57 1.78
C TYR A 60 -2.07 20.16 1.93
N GLU A 61 -2.29 19.51 3.06
CA GLU A 61 -1.96 18.09 3.21
C GLU A 61 -3.09 17.21 2.63
N PRO A 62 -2.79 16.20 1.78
CA PRO A 62 -1.49 15.58 1.53
C PRO A 62 -0.95 15.85 0.11
N GLY A 63 -1.16 17.04 -0.48
CA GLY A 63 -0.49 17.45 -1.73
C GLY A 63 -1.38 17.66 -2.96
N ILE A 64 -0.81 18.33 -3.99
CA ILE A 64 -1.46 18.74 -5.24
C ILE A 64 -1.31 17.67 -6.32
N SER A 65 -2.42 17.21 -6.88
CA SER A 65 -2.46 16.25 -7.97
C SER A 65 -2.17 16.86 -9.34
N ASP A 66 -1.69 16.05 -10.28
CA ASP A 66 -1.48 16.39 -11.70
C ASP A 66 -0.48 17.52 -11.97
N VAL A 67 0.47 17.76 -11.06
CA VAL A 67 1.59 18.69 -11.27
C VAL A 67 2.72 17.96 -11.98
N GLU A 68 3.20 18.50 -13.10
CA GLU A 68 4.39 17.96 -13.78
C GLU A 68 5.68 18.40 -13.06
N VAL A 69 6.49 17.42 -12.67
CA VAL A 69 7.73 17.58 -11.91
C VAL A 69 8.90 16.88 -12.58
N TYR A 70 10.10 17.42 -12.35
CA TYR A 70 11.37 16.90 -12.86
C TYR A 70 12.52 17.42 -11.99
N VAL A 71 13.69 16.82 -12.13
CA VAL A 71 14.90 17.29 -11.43
C VAL A 71 15.92 17.79 -12.43
N VAL A 72 16.68 18.81 -12.04
CA VAL A 72 17.76 19.38 -12.84
C VAL A 72 19.06 19.16 -12.12
N ASN A 73 20.02 18.55 -12.82
CA ASN A 73 21.37 18.36 -12.30
C ASN A 73 22.07 19.72 -12.24
N ASN A 74 22.55 20.11 -11.05
CA ASN A 74 23.08 21.45 -10.80
C ASN A 74 24.44 21.73 -11.48
N SER A 75 25.18 20.70 -11.87
CA SER A 75 26.48 20.86 -12.55
C SER A 75 26.36 20.76 -14.07
N THR A 76 25.46 19.94 -14.58
CA THR A 76 25.30 19.69 -16.02
C THR A 76 24.10 20.40 -16.64
N PHE A 77 23.19 20.94 -15.82
CA PHE A 77 21.90 21.53 -16.21
C PHE A 77 21.01 20.59 -17.03
N ARG A 78 21.24 19.28 -16.95
CA ARG A 78 20.39 18.28 -17.61
C ARG A 78 19.13 18.04 -16.78
N GLU A 79 17.99 18.04 -17.47
CA GLU A 79 16.69 17.65 -16.91
C GLU A 79 16.55 16.13 -16.89
N SER A 80 15.88 15.61 -15.86
CA SER A 80 15.35 14.25 -15.86
C SER A 80 14.16 14.13 -16.83
N VAL A 81 13.62 12.92 -16.96
CA VAL A 81 12.26 12.78 -17.47
C VAL A 81 11.28 13.53 -16.57
N ARG A 82 10.22 14.06 -17.18
CA ARG A 82 9.10 14.72 -16.52
C ARG A 82 8.04 13.68 -16.15
N VAL A 83 7.47 13.80 -14.95
CA VAL A 83 6.42 12.92 -14.43
C VAL A 83 5.32 13.75 -13.78
N PHE A 84 4.09 13.24 -13.74
CA PHE A 84 2.98 13.89 -13.04
C PHE A 84 2.83 13.36 -11.62
N THR A 85 2.41 14.21 -10.70
CA THR A 85 1.98 13.79 -9.37
C THR A 85 0.64 13.03 -9.43
N ASP A 86 0.49 12.01 -8.58
CA ASP A 86 -0.74 11.22 -8.47
C ASP A 86 -1.85 11.96 -7.68
N SER A 87 -2.96 11.28 -7.41
CA SER A 87 -4.09 11.84 -6.65
C SER A 87 -3.75 12.26 -5.20
N LYS A 88 -2.61 11.84 -4.67
CA LYS A 88 -2.05 12.20 -3.37
C LYS A 88 -0.88 13.20 -3.51
N GLY A 89 -0.72 13.82 -4.68
CA GLY A 89 0.41 14.71 -4.95
C GLY A 89 1.77 14.04 -4.97
N ALA A 90 1.83 12.70 -4.98
CA ALA A 90 3.07 11.94 -4.93
C ALA A 90 3.65 11.71 -6.33
N PHE A 91 4.98 11.69 -6.45
CA PHE A 91 5.69 11.43 -7.71
C PHE A 91 6.87 10.49 -7.54
N VAL A 92 7.24 9.80 -8.63
CA VAL A 92 8.42 8.95 -8.72
C VAL A 92 9.14 9.17 -10.06
N ILE A 93 10.34 9.73 -9.99
CA ILE A 93 11.28 9.94 -11.11
C ILE A 93 12.29 8.78 -11.09
N PRO A 94 12.53 8.10 -12.23
CA PRO A 94 13.47 6.96 -12.33
C PRO A 94 14.91 7.37 -11.99
N ASN A 95 15.79 6.37 -11.88
CA ASN A 95 17.17 6.52 -11.43
C ASN A 95 17.92 7.66 -12.14
N GLN A 96 18.40 8.62 -11.35
CA GLN A 96 19.27 9.70 -11.80
C GLN A 96 20.72 9.43 -11.39
N PRO A 97 21.72 9.80 -12.21
CA PRO A 97 23.12 9.70 -11.85
C PRO A 97 23.46 10.45 -10.56
N ALA A 98 24.48 10.00 -9.83
CA ALA A 98 24.97 10.72 -8.66
C ALA A 98 25.36 12.17 -9.00
N GLY A 99 25.05 13.07 -8.09
CA GLY A 99 25.26 14.50 -8.25
C GLY A 99 24.32 15.34 -7.40
N GLN A 100 24.49 16.65 -7.47
CA GLN A 100 23.58 17.62 -6.85
C GLN A 100 22.44 17.96 -7.82
N TYR A 101 21.22 17.97 -7.30
CA TYR A 101 20.01 18.24 -8.06
C TYR A 101 19.14 19.28 -7.34
N ILE A 102 18.30 19.93 -8.14
CA ILE A 102 17.18 20.73 -7.67
C ILE A 102 15.90 20.15 -8.24
N LEU A 103 14.83 20.19 -7.44
CA LEU A 103 13.49 19.79 -7.87
C LEU A 103 12.83 20.98 -8.58
N CYS A 104 12.23 20.72 -9.73
CA CYS A 104 11.54 21.69 -10.55
C CYS A 104 10.13 21.20 -10.90
N TRP A 105 9.26 22.16 -11.20
CA TRP A 105 7.89 21.94 -11.64
C TRP A 105 7.56 22.91 -12.77
N SER A 106 6.67 22.49 -13.68
CA SER A 106 6.19 23.37 -14.74
C SER A 106 4.91 24.11 -14.34
N ASP A 107 4.50 25.05 -15.18
CA ASP A 107 3.22 25.77 -15.14
C ASP A 107 2.07 24.93 -15.72
N SER A 108 2.26 23.61 -15.84
CA SER A 108 1.23 22.65 -16.28
C SER A 108 -0.03 22.68 -15.41
N TYR A 109 0.10 23.11 -14.14
CA TYR A 109 -1.01 23.30 -13.23
C TYR A 109 -1.46 24.77 -13.21
N PRO A 110 -2.71 25.09 -13.62
CA PRO A 110 -3.21 26.45 -13.62
C PRO A 110 -3.18 27.09 -12.23
N GLY A 111 -2.48 28.22 -12.09
CA GLY A 111 -2.34 28.95 -10.83
C GLY A 111 -1.02 28.74 -10.10
N ILE A 112 -0.10 27.93 -10.65
CA ILE A 112 1.26 27.75 -10.13
C ILE A 112 2.26 28.32 -11.13
N VAL A 113 3.24 29.08 -10.65
CA VAL A 113 4.36 29.56 -11.47
C VAL A 113 5.37 28.44 -11.64
N ALA A 114 5.80 28.17 -12.88
CA ALA A 114 6.92 27.27 -13.15
C ALA A 114 8.16 27.69 -12.35
N GLY A 115 8.83 26.75 -11.71
CA GLY A 115 9.92 27.08 -10.81
C GLY A 115 10.76 25.88 -10.40
N CYS A 116 11.83 26.18 -9.67
CA CYS A 116 12.70 25.20 -9.05
C CYS A 116 12.97 25.58 -7.60
N ASN A 117 13.08 24.58 -6.72
CA ASN A 117 13.49 24.78 -5.34
C ASN A 117 15.02 24.95 -5.26
N SER A 118 15.53 26.08 -5.76
CA SER A 118 16.97 26.38 -5.78
C SER A 118 17.57 26.56 -4.38
N THR A 119 16.73 26.81 -3.37
CA THR A 119 17.15 27.03 -1.98
C THR A 119 17.48 25.73 -1.26
N ASN A 120 16.89 24.61 -1.70
CA ASN A 120 17.11 23.29 -1.08
C ASN A 120 17.59 22.27 -2.12
N PRO A 121 18.83 22.42 -2.65
CA PRO A 121 19.43 21.38 -3.47
C PRO A 121 19.62 20.11 -2.64
N PHE A 122 19.53 18.96 -3.29
CA PHE A 122 19.76 17.67 -2.67
C PHE A 122 20.80 16.87 -3.43
N GLU A 123 21.52 16.01 -2.71
CA GLU A 123 22.57 15.19 -3.29
C GLU A 123 22.11 13.75 -3.48
N ILE A 124 22.37 13.22 -4.67
CA ILE A 124 22.27 11.80 -5.00
C ILE A 124 23.69 11.24 -4.88
N ILE A 125 23.99 10.56 -3.78
CA ILE A 125 25.36 10.17 -3.39
C ILE A 125 25.70 8.72 -3.79
N ASP A 126 24.75 7.79 -3.58
CA ASP A 126 24.87 6.36 -3.93
C ASP A 126 23.52 5.84 -4.48
N ARG A 127 23.27 4.54 -4.40
CA ARG A 127 21.95 3.91 -4.47
C ARG A 127 21.06 4.40 -3.34
N VAL A 128 20.49 5.57 -3.56
CA VAL A 128 19.70 6.29 -2.57
C VAL A 128 18.25 6.27 -3.03
N SER A 129 17.35 5.82 -2.14
CA SER A 129 15.98 6.37 -2.13
C SER A 129 16.12 7.74 -1.53
N VAL A 130 16.05 8.77 -2.37
CA VAL A 130 15.89 10.14 -1.88
C VAL A 130 14.41 10.25 -1.55
N ARG A 131 14.08 10.25 -0.26
CA ARG A 131 12.73 10.56 0.20
C ARG A 131 12.73 11.97 0.79
N TYR A 132 11.80 12.77 0.29
CA TYR A 132 11.28 14.01 0.86
C TYR A 132 12.21 15.23 0.86
N ILE A 133 11.88 16.22 0.03
CA ILE A 133 11.83 17.64 0.42
C ILE A 133 10.66 18.27 -0.32
N ALA A 134 9.73 18.85 0.45
CA ALA A 134 8.59 19.59 -0.03
C ALA A 134 9.02 20.67 -1.04
N ALA A 135 8.59 20.54 -2.29
CA ALA A 135 8.62 21.67 -3.20
C ALA A 135 7.64 22.73 -2.68
N GLN A 136 8.00 23.99 -2.85
CA GLN A 136 7.12 25.12 -2.56
C GLN A 136 6.78 25.80 -3.87
N PRO A 137 5.74 25.36 -4.59
CA PRO A 137 5.27 26.08 -5.75
C PRO A 137 4.74 27.45 -5.30
N THR A 138 5.28 28.51 -5.90
CA THR A 138 4.72 29.86 -5.73
C THR A 138 3.44 29.97 -6.58
N LEU A 139 2.40 30.57 -5.99
CA LEU A 139 1.16 30.86 -6.68
C LEU A 139 1.37 31.96 -7.74
N ASP A 140 0.72 31.82 -8.90
CA ASP A 140 0.81 32.82 -9.96
C ASP A 140 -0.07 34.04 -9.63
N PRO A 141 0.51 35.25 -9.47
CA PRO A 141 -0.24 36.45 -9.09
C PRO A 141 -1.16 36.97 -10.19
N THR A 142 -1.10 36.43 -11.41
CA THR A 142 -2.04 36.75 -12.51
C THR A 142 -3.36 36.00 -12.41
N PHE A 143 -3.48 35.06 -11.46
CA PHE A 143 -4.68 34.28 -11.23
C PHE A 143 -5.48 34.82 -10.04
N ALA A 144 -6.80 34.74 -10.14
CA ALA A 144 -7.67 34.71 -8.97
C ALA A 144 -7.89 33.24 -8.59
N LEU A 145 -7.41 32.85 -7.41
CA LEU A 145 -7.36 31.45 -6.97
C LEU A 145 -8.45 31.13 -5.96
N ILE A 146 -8.97 29.92 -6.08
CA ILE A 146 -9.94 29.32 -5.17
C ILE A 146 -9.35 28.03 -4.62
N THR A 147 -9.29 27.95 -3.29
CA THR A 147 -9.02 26.73 -2.55
C THR A 147 -10.29 26.24 -1.88
N GLY A 148 -10.37 24.96 -1.55
CA GLY A 148 -11.51 24.43 -0.82
C GLY A 148 -11.47 22.92 -0.67
N ARG A 149 -12.53 22.39 -0.08
CA ARG A 149 -12.78 20.96 0.07
C ARG A 149 -14.14 20.58 -0.48
N VAL A 150 -14.20 19.43 -1.15
CA VAL A 150 -15.45 18.75 -1.50
C VAL A 150 -15.83 17.84 -0.35
N ASN A 151 -16.95 18.15 0.28
CA ASN A 151 -17.57 17.33 1.31
C ASN A 151 -18.79 16.60 0.75
N SER A 152 -19.20 15.52 1.40
CA SER A 152 -20.56 14.97 1.25
C SER A 152 -21.50 15.72 2.18
N GLN A 153 -22.76 15.94 1.76
CA GLN A 153 -23.78 16.48 2.67
C GLN A 153 -23.90 15.60 3.91
N SER A 154 -24.02 16.22 5.09
CA SER A 154 -24.02 15.54 6.39
C SER A 154 -25.05 14.42 6.43
N VAL A 155 -24.61 13.24 6.86
CA VAL A 155 -25.46 12.06 7.05
C VAL A 155 -25.36 11.62 8.51
N LEU A 156 -26.44 11.01 9.02
CA LEU A 156 -26.48 10.50 10.39
C LEU A 156 -25.31 9.51 10.61
N PRO A 157 -24.75 9.40 11.84
CA PRO A 157 -23.55 8.60 12.12
C PRO A 157 -23.60 7.12 11.73
N ASN A 158 -24.80 6.57 11.49
CA ASN A 158 -25.03 5.16 11.17
C ASN A 158 -25.41 4.92 9.71
N ASP A 159 -25.35 5.95 8.86
CA ASP A 159 -25.66 5.79 7.45
C ASP A 159 -24.41 5.40 6.66
N SER A 160 -24.49 4.36 5.82
CA SER A 160 -23.39 3.89 4.98
C SER A 160 -23.20 4.76 3.73
N ALA A 161 -23.47 6.06 3.86
CA ALA A 161 -23.36 7.02 2.78
C ALA A 161 -21.90 7.22 2.38
N GLU A 162 -21.69 7.44 1.09
CA GLU A 162 -20.40 7.69 0.48
C GLU A 162 -19.93 9.08 0.91
N VAL A 163 -18.96 9.09 1.84
CA VAL A 163 -18.46 10.28 2.54
C VAL A 163 -17.53 11.11 1.65
N SER A 164 -16.94 10.51 0.62
CA SER A 164 -16.01 11.20 -0.29
C SER A 164 -16.32 10.90 -1.75
N CYS A 165 -15.56 11.49 -2.67
CA CYS A 165 -15.52 11.05 -4.06
C CYS A 165 -14.14 10.43 -4.25
N LEU A 166 -13.84 9.32 -3.58
CA LEU A 166 -12.53 8.68 -3.65
C LEU A 166 -12.71 7.19 -3.94
N HIS A 167 -12.20 6.75 -5.09
CA HIS A 167 -12.07 5.33 -5.38
C HIS A 167 -10.84 5.09 -6.23
N SER A 168 -9.93 4.22 -5.76
CA SER A 168 -8.74 3.82 -6.50
C SER A 168 -8.71 2.30 -6.59
N ASP A 169 -8.63 1.80 -7.82
CA ASP A 169 -8.43 0.40 -8.14
C ASP A 169 -7.55 0.32 -9.41
N PRO A 170 -6.22 0.21 -9.26
CA PRO A 170 -5.31 0.09 -10.40
C PRO A 170 -5.60 -1.14 -11.27
N PHE A 171 -6.19 -2.21 -10.71
CA PHE A 171 -6.55 -3.39 -11.48
C PHE A 171 -7.76 -3.14 -12.40
N PHE A 172 -8.62 -2.17 -12.12
CA PHE A 172 -9.63 -1.73 -13.08
C PHE A 172 -9.23 -0.47 -13.85
N ASP A 173 -8.01 0.02 -13.66
CA ASP A 173 -7.54 1.32 -14.16
C ASP A 173 -8.48 2.45 -13.68
N ILE A 174 -8.81 2.44 -12.38
CA ILE A 174 -9.64 3.44 -11.72
C ILE A 174 -8.78 4.27 -10.76
N ASP A 175 -8.75 5.57 -10.98
CA ASP A 175 -8.31 6.59 -10.02
C ASP A 175 -9.34 7.73 -10.10
N LYS A 176 -10.22 7.79 -9.09
CA LYS A 176 -11.35 8.70 -9.05
C LYS A 176 -11.22 9.62 -7.85
N THR A 177 -11.10 10.91 -8.15
CA THR A 177 -11.36 12.01 -7.23
C THR A 177 -12.40 12.99 -7.81
N ALA A 178 -12.93 13.91 -7.00
CA ALA A 178 -13.89 14.90 -7.49
C ALA A 178 -13.25 15.82 -8.55
N ILE A 179 -13.98 16.10 -9.63
CA ILE A 179 -13.58 17.07 -10.66
C ILE A 179 -14.17 18.43 -10.30
N ILE A 180 -13.34 19.47 -10.34
CA ILE A 180 -13.71 20.85 -10.03
C ILE A 180 -13.61 21.68 -11.30
N GLU A 181 -14.64 22.46 -11.57
CA GLU A 181 -14.75 23.30 -12.76
C GLU A 181 -15.19 24.71 -12.35
N ILE A 182 -14.59 25.73 -12.98
CA ILE A 182 -15.15 27.07 -13.00
C ILE A 182 -15.76 27.29 -14.37
N VAL A 183 -17.00 27.74 -14.40
CA VAL A 183 -17.71 28.14 -15.63
C VAL A 183 -18.12 29.60 -15.56
N ASP A 184 -18.22 30.26 -16.71
CA ASP A 184 -18.71 31.64 -16.82
C ASP A 184 -20.25 31.71 -16.79
N ALA A 185 -20.81 32.92 -16.93
CA ALA A 185 -22.25 33.15 -16.98
C ALA A 185 -22.98 32.40 -18.14
N ASN A 186 -22.26 31.99 -19.18
CA ASN A 186 -22.79 31.22 -20.32
C ASN A 186 -22.60 29.71 -20.14
N ASN A 187 -22.15 29.25 -18.97
CA ASN A 187 -21.74 27.87 -18.68
C ASN A 187 -20.56 27.36 -19.52
N LEU A 188 -19.73 28.26 -20.07
CA LEU A 188 -18.50 27.87 -20.75
C LEU A 188 -17.42 27.52 -19.72
N LEU A 189 -16.69 26.42 -19.93
CA LEU A 189 -15.59 26.01 -19.06
C LEU A 189 -14.45 27.03 -19.12
N VAL A 190 -14.10 27.59 -17.97
CA VAL A 190 -13.03 28.57 -17.79
C VAL A 190 -11.79 27.90 -17.20
N ALA A 191 -11.98 27.07 -16.17
CA ALA A 191 -10.89 26.36 -15.52
C ALA A 191 -11.37 24.97 -15.06
N LYS A 192 -10.43 24.03 -14.96
CA LYS A 192 -10.70 22.66 -14.51
C LYS A 192 -9.52 22.12 -13.71
N THR A 193 -9.80 21.43 -12.62
CA THR A 193 -8.84 20.64 -11.85
C THR A 193 -9.53 19.40 -11.26
N ARG A 194 -8.78 18.58 -10.51
CA ARG A 194 -9.31 17.53 -9.65
C ARG A 194 -8.99 17.83 -8.19
N ALA A 195 -9.82 17.32 -7.30
CA ALA A 195 -9.51 17.27 -5.88
C ALA A 195 -8.48 16.17 -5.59
N ASN A 196 -7.73 16.29 -4.51
CA ASN A 196 -6.89 15.21 -4.01
C ASN A 196 -7.72 14.17 -3.22
N THR A 197 -7.07 13.16 -2.66
CA THR A 197 -7.73 12.09 -1.90
C THR A 197 -8.49 12.58 -0.66
N ASP A 198 -8.12 13.74 -0.13
CA ASP A 198 -8.80 14.35 1.03
C ASP A 198 -9.99 15.22 0.60
N GLY A 199 -10.25 15.30 -0.71
CA GLY A 199 -11.28 16.15 -1.29
C GLY A 199 -10.87 17.61 -1.40
N LYS A 200 -9.63 17.97 -1.04
CA LYS A 200 -9.14 19.35 -1.19
C LYS A 200 -8.88 19.66 -2.66
N PHE A 201 -9.04 20.91 -3.10
CA PHE A 201 -8.70 21.35 -4.47
C PHE A 201 -8.08 22.76 -4.49
N LEU A 202 -7.33 23.06 -5.55
CA LEU A 202 -6.90 24.42 -5.91
C LEU A 202 -7.25 24.69 -7.38
N ILE A 203 -7.97 25.76 -7.69
CA ILE A 203 -8.34 26.12 -9.07
C ILE A 203 -8.24 27.63 -9.25
N GLY A 204 -7.90 28.10 -10.45
CA GLY A 204 -7.73 29.52 -10.73
C GLY A 204 -8.25 29.94 -12.09
N VAL A 205 -8.63 31.22 -12.19
CA VAL A 205 -8.91 31.89 -13.46
C VAL A 205 -7.85 32.95 -13.70
N GLN A 206 -7.18 32.88 -14.84
CA GLN A 206 -6.22 33.91 -15.25
C GLN A 206 -6.98 35.15 -15.75
N ASN A 207 -6.62 36.33 -15.24
CA ASN A 207 -7.19 37.62 -15.67
C ASN A 207 -8.74 37.61 -15.79
N PRO A 208 -9.47 37.33 -14.70
CA PRO A 208 -10.93 37.21 -14.76
C PRO A 208 -11.61 38.51 -15.17
N LEU A 209 -12.63 38.41 -16.02
CA LEU A 209 -13.50 39.54 -16.37
C LEU A 209 -14.30 40.03 -15.15
N PRO A 210 -14.26 41.33 -14.81
CA PRO A 210 -15.08 41.90 -13.74
C PRO A 210 -16.56 41.67 -13.99
N GLY A 211 -17.28 41.14 -13.00
CA GLY A 211 -18.72 40.85 -13.12
C GLY A 211 -19.06 39.66 -14.03
N GLY A 212 -18.10 38.79 -14.37
CA GLY A 212 -18.27 37.66 -15.30
C GLY A 212 -19.26 36.56 -14.88
N GLY A 213 -19.92 36.69 -13.72
CA GLY A 213 -21.00 35.78 -13.29
C GLY A 213 -20.56 34.32 -13.17
N TYR A 214 -19.37 34.07 -12.60
CA TYR A 214 -18.79 32.73 -12.52
C TYR A 214 -19.58 31.81 -11.59
N LYS A 215 -19.46 30.50 -11.85
CA LYS A 215 -19.91 29.44 -10.95
C LYS A 215 -18.79 28.45 -10.70
N LEU A 216 -18.74 27.95 -9.47
CA LEU A 216 -17.88 26.84 -9.08
C LEU A 216 -18.71 25.56 -9.07
N ARG A 217 -18.22 24.52 -9.75
CA ARG A 217 -18.89 23.22 -9.86
C ARG A 217 -17.97 22.11 -9.37
N ALA A 218 -18.50 21.23 -8.54
CA ALA A 218 -17.87 19.93 -8.24
C ALA A 218 -18.70 18.82 -8.87
N SER A 219 -18.01 17.79 -9.38
CA SER A 219 -18.63 16.59 -9.89
C SER A 219 -17.90 15.33 -9.45
N CYS A 220 -18.69 14.31 -9.10
CA CYS A 220 -18.27 12.95 -8.91
C CYS A 220 -19.07 12.09 -9.89
N SER A 221 -18.56 11.96 -11.12
CA SER A 221 -19.29 11.37 -12.24
C SER A 221 -20.64 12.11 -12.48
N LEU A 222 -21.80 11.49 -12.24
CA LEU A 222 -23.13 12.10 -12.41
C LEU A 222 -23.58 12.92 -11.21
N ARG A 223 -22.97 12.73 -10.02
CA ARG A 223 -23.26 13.52 -8.83
C ARG A 223 -22.62 14.89 -8.95
N LYS A 224 -23.39 15.97 -8.91
CA LYS A 224 -22.91 17.33 -9.15
C LYS A 224 -23.48 18.33 -8.16
N THR A 225 -22.72 19.38 -7.90
CA THR A 225 -23.14 20.57 -7.16
C THR A 225 -22.57 21.80 -7.86
N GLU A 226 -23.29 22.91 -7.86
CA GLU A 226 -22.77 24.19 -8.36
C GLU A 226 -23.25 25.34 -7.48
N ILE A 227 -22.36 26.32 -7.27
CA ILE A 227 -22.63 27.52 -6.50
C ILE A 227 -22.14 28.77 -7.27
N PRO A 228 -22.78 29.93 -7.09
CA PRO A 228 -22.23 31.19 -7.58
C PRO A 228 -20.83 31.42 -7.00
N LEU A 229 -19.91 31.91 -7.83
CA LEU A 229 -18.53 32.16 -7.46
C LEU A 229 -18.17 33.63 -7.68
N ASN A 230 -17.80 34.32 -6.60
CA ASN A 230 -17.23 35.65 -6.67
C ASN A 230 -15.70 35.53 -6.68
N LEU A 231 -15.10 35.75 -7.85
CA LEU A 231 -13.64 35.81 -7.95
C LEU A 231 -13.13 37.11 -7.33
N GLY A 232 -12.12 36.99 -6.47
CA GLY A 232 -11.36 38.14 -5.98
C GLY A 232 -10.46 38.76 -7.05
N PRO A 233 -9.75 39.85 -6.74
CA PRO A 233 -8.75 40.41 -7.66
C PRO A 233 -7.65 39.39 -7.98
N VAL A 234 -6.95 39.57 -9.10
CA VAL A 234 -5.74 38.78 -9.42
C VAL A 234 -4.74 38.86 -8.26
N GLY A 235 -4.10 37.73 -7.95
CA GLY A 235 -3.20 37.57 -6.80
C GLY A 235 -3.91 37.29 -5.47
N SER A 236 -5.24 37.20 -5.45
CA SER A 236 -5.99 36.78 -4.26
C SER A 236 -6.24 35.27 -4.24
N VAL A 237 -6.30 34.72 -3.02
CA VAL A 237 -6.73 33.35 -2.75
C VAL A 237 -7.99 33.42 -1.87
N ALA A 238 -9.08 32.81 -2.34
CA ALA A 238 -10.32 32.68 -1.56
C ALA A 238 -10.61 31.20 -1.25
N ALA A 239 -11.21 30.94 -0.10
CA ALA A 239 -11.63 29.59 0.29
C ALA A 239 -13.12 29.39 0.02
N GLN A 240 -13.47 28.32 -0.69
CA GLN A 240 -14.85 27.96 -1.00
C GLN A 240 -15.03 26.44 -1.00
N ASN A 241 -15.77 25.92 -0.02
CA ASN A 241 -16.12 24.50 0.03
C ASN A 241 -17.34 24.20 -0.85
N LEU A 242 -17.45 22.94 -1.26
CA LEU A 242 -18.55 22.41 -2.06
C LEU A 242 -19.13 21.19 -1.35
N GLU A 243 -20.45 21.05 -1.38
CA GLU A 243 -21.14 19.88 -0.84
C GLU A 243 -21.82 19.11 -1.96
N LEU A 244 -21.41 17.85 -2.13
CA LEU A 244 -22.08 16.93 -3.04
C LEU A 244 -23.32 16.33 -2.35
N PRO A 245 -24.41 16.09 -3.10
CA PRO A 245 -25.58 15.40 -2.58
C PRO A 245 -25.23 14.03 -1.95
N VAL A 246 -26.05 13.58 -1.00
CA VAL A 246 -25.89 12.25 -0.39
C VAL A 246 -26.02 11.16 -1.47
N ASN A 247 -25.20 10.12 -1.34
CA ASN A 247 -25.19 8.92 -2.17
C ASN A 247 -24.69 7.74 -1.33
N HIS A 248 -25.07 6.51 -1.63
CA HIS A 248 -24.61 5.30 -0.97
C HIS A 248 -23.92 4.41 -1.99
N LYS A 249 -22.83 3.76 -1.60
CA LYS A 249 -22.13 2.84 -2.49
C LYS A 249 -22.99 1.61 -2.80
N PRO A 250 -22.87 1.04 -4.02
CA PRO A 250 -23.51 -0.22 -4.35
C PRO A 250 -23.02 -1.34 -3.41
N VAL A 251 -23.87 -2.34 -3.18
CA VAL A 251 -23.54 -3.52 -2.38
C VAL A 251 -23.71 -4.77 -3.24
N ILE A 252 -22.62 -5.50 -3.48
CA ILE A 252 -22.67 -6.78 -4.21
C ILE A 252 -23.11 -7.90 -3.27
N THR A 253 -24.37 -8.31 -3.39
CA THR A 253 -24.97 -9.38 -2.59
C THR A 253 -24.58 -10.78 -3.08
N GLY A 254 -24.28 -10.95 -4.37
CA GLY A 254 -23.95 -12.26 -4.94
C GLY A 254 -23.12 -12.21 -6.22
N MET A 255 -22.26 -13.20 -6.41
CA MET A 255 -21.53 -13.44 -7.66
C MET A 255 -21.34 -14.95 -7.82
N VAL A 256 -21.95 -15.54 -8.86
CA VAL A 256 -22.02 -17.00 -9.02
C VAL A 256 -21.69 -17.40 -10.45
N ALA A 257 -20.79 -18.38 -10.61
CA ALA A 257 -20.52 -19.02 -11.89
C ALA A 257 -21.42 -20.26 -12.07
N ARG A 258 -21.98 -20.43 -13.27
CA ARG A 258 -22.88 -21.53 -13.62
C ARG A 258 -22.43 -22.25 -14.89
N LEU A 259 -22.56 -23.57 -14.87
CA LEU A 259 -22.42 -24.45 -16.02
C LEU A 259 -23.74 -25.23 -16.17
N ALA A 260 -24.37 -25.14 -17.34
CA ALA A 260 -25.68 -25.75 -17.60
C ALA A 260 -26.73 -25.46 -16.50
N GLY A 261 -26.74 -24.23 -15.98
CA GLY A 261 -27.66 -23.76 -14.92
C GLY A 261 -27.22 -24.10 -13.48
N GLN A 262 -26.25 -25.00 -13.27
CA GLN A 262 -25.78 -25.39 -11.95
C GLN A 262 -24.61 -24.53 -11.47
N ALA A 263 -24.61 -24.14 -10.19
CA ALA A 263 -23.51 -23.37 -9.61
C ALA A 263 -22.25 -24.25 -9.48
N VAL A 264 -21.11 -23.73 -9.94
CA VAL A 264 -19.85 -24.49 -9.99
C VAL A 264 -18.70 -23.74 -9.31
N ALA A 265 -17.82 -24.49 -8.68
CA ALA A 265 -16.54 -24.02 -8.10
C ALA A 265 -15.32 -24.65 -8.81
N GLY A 266 -15.54 -25.64 -9.67
CA GLY A 266 -14.50 -26.25 -10.49
C GLY A 266 -15.06 -26.82 -11.79
N VAL A 267 -14.26 -26.78 -12.85
CA VAL A 267 -14.63 -27.25 -14.20
C VAL A 267 -13.39 -27.77 -14.95
N PRO A 268 -13.55 -28.60 -16.00
CA PRO A 268 -12.45 -28.96 -16.88
C PRO A 268 -11.81 -27.75 -17.57
N LEU A 269 -10.56 -27.88 -17.99
CA LEU A 269 -9.84 -26.90 -18.80
C LEU A 269 -10.63 -26.52 -20.06
N GLY A 270 -10.57 -25.25 -20.46
CA GLY A 270 -11.23 -24.73 -21.66
C GLY A 270 -12.75 -24.58 -21.55
N THR A 271 -13.36 -24.93 -20.40
CA THR A 271 -14.81 -24.80 -20.21
C THR A 271 -15.23 -23.33 -20.19
N THR A 272 -16.37 -23.01 -20.81
CA THR A 272 -17.03 -21.71 -20.66
C THR A 272 -18.13 -21.79 -19.60
N VAL A 273 -18.09 -20.88 -18.64
CA VAL A 273 -19.12 -20.72 -17.60
C VAL A 273 -19.84 -19.38 -17.76
N ASN A 274 -21.11 -19.31 -17.37
CA ASN A 274 -21.86 -18.06 -17.27
C ASN A 274 -21.73 -17.51 -15.84
N VAL A 275 -21.29 -16.27 -15.70
CA VAL A 275 -21.15 -15.62 -14.39
C VAL A 275 -22.17 -14.51 -14.26
N ARG A 276 -22.93 -14.53 -13.17
CA ARG A 276 -23.93 -13.50 -12.84
C ARG A 276 -23.57 -12.81 -11.53
N VAL A 277 -23.65 -11.49 -11.53
CA VAL A 277 -23.58 -10.64 -10.34
C VAL A 277 -24.97 -10.13 -9.94
N THR A 278 -25.21 -10.03 -8.65
CA THR A 278 -26.38 -9.37 -8.06
C THR A 278 -25.89 -8.28 -7.11
N ALA A 279 -26.42 -7.08 -7.28
CA ALA A 279 -26.10 -5.91 -6.48
C ALA A 279 -27.38 -5.17 -6.09
N SER A 280 -27.31 -4.41 -5.01
CA SER A 280 -28.36 -3.52 -4.52
C SER A 280 -27.78 -2.15 -4.21
N ASP A 281 -28.61 -1.13 -4.34
CA ASP A 281 -28.26 0.26 -4.07
C ASP A 281 -29.36 0.89 -3.25
N LYS A 282 -29.00 1.68 -2.23
CA LYS A 282 -29.98 2.28 -1.32
C LYS A 282 -30.72 3.45 -1.96
N ASP A 283 -30.10 4.14 -2.91
CA ASP A 283 -30.65 5.29 -3.62
C ASP A 283 -31.42 4.87 -4.90
N GLY A 284 -31.36 3.58 -5.26
CA GLY A 284 -32.00 3.03 -6.44
C GLY A 284 -31.23 3.31 -7.73
N ASP A 285 -29.92 3.52 -7.62
CA ASP A 285 -29.09 3.91 -8.75
C ASP A 285 -28.85 2.80 -9.79
N VAL A 286 -28.62 3.24 -11.04
CA VAL A 286 -28.35 2.35 -12.16
C VAL A 286 -26.90 1.87 -12.10
N PHE A 287 -26.71 0.55 -12.19
CA PHE A 287 -25.40 -0.06 -12.14
C PHE A 287 -24.66 -0.06 -13.48
N PHE A 288 -23.36 0.15 -13.39
CA PHE A 288 -22.40 0.00 -14.48
C PHE A 288 -21.36 -1.05 -14.09
N TYR A 289 -21.10 -1.99 -14.98
CA TYR A 289 -20.27 -3.17 -14.76
C TYR A 289 -18.99 -3.09 -15.57
N ARG A 290 -17.86 -3.40 -14.93
CA ARG A 290 -16.57 -3.62 -15.58
C ARG A 290 -16.03 -4.98 -15.21
N TRP A 291 -15.72 -5.80 -16.21
CA TRP A 291 -15.25 -7.17 -16.02
C TRP A 291 -13.79 -7.32 -16.42
N ARG A 292 -13.02 -8.05 -15.62
CA ARG A 292 -11.62 -8.38 -15.91
C ARG A 292 -11.25 -9.73 -15.34
N SER A 293 -10.46 -10.52 -16.08
CA SER A 293 -9.92 -11.79 -15.60
C SER A 293 -8.39 -11.77 -15.61
N THR A 294 -7.77 -12.54 -14.72
CA THR A 294 -6.31 -12.76 -14.73
C THR A 294 -5.89 -13.87 -15.67
N ALA A 295 -6.82 -14.79 -15.97
CA ALA A 295 -6.64 -15.89 -16.90
C ALA A 295 -7.93 -16.20 -17.66
N GLY A 296 -7.80 -16.92 -18.76
CA GLY A 296 -8.92 -17.22 -19.65
C GLY A 296 -9.37 -15.99 -20.43
N THR A 297 -10.56 -16.06 -21.02
CA THR A 297 -11.12 -14.97 -21.83
C THR A 297 -12.52 -14.59 -21.37
N VAL A 298 -12.71 -13.28 -21.16
CA VAL A 298 -13.99 -12.66 -20.86
C VAL A 298 -14.08 -11.35 -21.63
N GLN A 299 -15.27 -11.02 -22.12
CA GLN A 299 -15.52 -9.71 -22.71
C GLN A 299 -15.88 -8.71 -21.61
N ASN A 300 -15.25 -7.54 -21.62
CA ASN A 300 -15.61 -6.44 -20.74
C ASN A 300 -16.88 -5.75 -21.25
N THR A 301 -18.05 -6.24 -20.83
CA THR A 301 -19.36 -5.68 -21.20
C THR A 301 -20.05 -5.03 -20.00
N ASN A 302 -20.77 -3.94 -20.23
CA ASN A 302 -21.59 -3.28 -19.20
C ASN A 302 -22.90 -4.06 -18.91
N THR A 303 -22.80 -5.28 -18.41
CA THR A 303 -23.96 -6.11 -18.06
C THR A 303 -23.68 -6.94 -16.80
N PRO A 304 -24.74 -7.35 -16.06
CA PRO A 304 -24.58 -8.19 -14.87
C PRO A 304 -24.26 -9.66 -15.18
N ASN A 305 -24.22 -10.07 -16.45
CA ASN A 305 -24.01 -11.46 -16.86
C ASN A 305 -22.96 -11.56 -17.96
N VAL A 306 -21.91 -12.34 -17.75
CA VAL A 306 -20.86 -12.56 -18.77
C VAL A 306 -20.58 -14.03 -18.99
N SER A 307 -20.05 -14.36 -20.17
CA SER A 307 -19.48 -15.68 -20.45
C SER A 307 -17.98 -15.62 -20.26
N TRP A 308 -17.44 -16.49 -19.41
CA TRP A 308 -16.02 -16.58 -19.11
C TRP A 308 -15.50 -17.96 -19.51
N THR A 309 -14.53 -17.99 -20.42
CA THR A 309 -13.88 -19.22 -20.87
C THR A 309 -12.58 -19.42 -20.11
N LEU A 310 -12.50 -20.52 -19.35
CA LEU A 310 -11.34 -20.87 -18.55
C LEU A 310 -10.15 -21.27 -19.46
N PRO A 311 -8.89 -21.13 -19.00
CA PRO A 311 -7.73 -21.57 -19.76
C PRO A 311 -7.82 -23.03 -20.22
N SER A 312 -7.35 -23.30 -21.43
CA SER A 312 -7.23 -24.67 -21.98
C SER A 312 -6.00 -25.43 -21.47
N THR A 313 -5.10 -24.75 -20.75
CA THR A 313 -3.89 -25.31 -20.14
C THR A 313 -3.69 -24.73 -18.75
N GLY A 314 -2.91 -25.40 -17.90
CA GLY A 314 -2.59 -24.93 -16.55
C GLY A 314 -3.71 -25.21 -15.55
N LYS A 315 -3.46 -26.18 -14.67
CA LYS A 315 -4.37 -26.57 -13.60
C LYS A 315 -4.17 -25.66 -12.39
N GLY A 316 -5.26 -25.10 -11.86
CA GLY A 316 -5.23 -24.25 -10.67
C GLY A 316 -6.50 -23.43 -10.50
N LEU A 317 -6.46 -22.42 -9.62
CA LEU A 317 -7.50 -21.43 -9.44
C LEU A 317 -7.35 -20.29 -10.44
N HIS A 318 -8.47 -19.94 -11.07
CA HIS A 318 -8.59 -18.79 -11.95
C HIS A 318 -9.60 -17.82 -11.36
N PHE A 319 -9.42 -16.52 -11.62
CA PHE A 319 -10.23 -15.47 -11.03
C PHE A 319 -10.86 -14.58 -12.09
N LEU A 320 -12.16 -14.32 -11.91
CA LEU A 320 -12.90 -13.30 -12.63
C LEU A 320 -13.36 -12.24 -11.63
N TYR A 321 -13.11 -10.98 -11.96
CA TYR A 321 -13.41 -9.81 -11.15
C TYR A 321 -14.49 -8.96 -11.83
N VAL A 322 -15.30 -8.29 -11.01
CA VAL A 322 -16.24 -7.25 -11.42
C VAL A 322 -16.11 -6.04 -10.51
N ASP A 323 -16.06 -4.85 -11.11
CA ASP A 323 -16.34 -3.56 -10.46
C ASP A 323 -17.76 -3.13 -10.86
N VAL A 324 -18.56 -2.77 -9.86
CA VAL A 324 -19.93 -2.27 -10.00
C VAL A 324 -19.94 -0.83 -9.50
N SER A 325 -20.24 0.11 -10.39
CA SER A 325 -20.34 1.54 -10.10
C SER A 325 -21.78 2.02 -10.22
N ASP A 326 -22.17 2.95 -9.37
CA ASP A 326 -23.44 3.70 -9.44
C ASP A 326 -23.34 4.97 -10.33
N GLN A 327 -22.15 5.27 -10.86
CA GLN A 327 -21.82 6.53 -11.55
C GLN A 327 -22.07 7.81 -10.74
N LYS A 328 -22.15 7.72 -9.42
CA LYS A 328 -22.25 8.85 -8.47
C LYS A 328 -21.14 8.85 -7.41
N GLY A 329 -20.17 7.95 -7.56
CA GLY A 329 -18.96 7.88 -6.74
C GLY A 329 -18.85 6.60 -5.93
N GLY A 330 -19.94 5.85 -5.81
CA GLY A 330 -19.93 4.55 -5.17
C GLY A 330 -19.42 3.46 -6.10
N HIS A 331 -18.56 2.61 -5.54
CA HIS A 331 -18.00 1.45 -6.19
C HIS A 331 -18.05 0.25 -5.25
N ALA A 332 -18.27 -0.93 -5.83
CA ALA A 332 -18.12 -2.20 -5.15
C ALA A 332 -17.48 -3.21 -6.08
N SER A 333 -16.46 -3.90 -5.58
CA SER A 333 -15.72 -4.92 -6.32
C SER A 333 -15.94 -6.30 -5.71
N ARG A 334 -16.06 -7.33 -6.56
CA ARG A 334 -16.11 -8.73 -6.12
C ARG A 334 -15.40 -9.63 -7.12
N ARG A 335 -15.00 -10.81 -6.65
CA ARG A 335 -14.42 -11.86 -7.50
C ARG A 335 -15.11 -13.20 -7.30
N VAL A 336 -15.03 -14.05 -8.33
CA VAL A 336 -15.33 -15.48 -8.26
C VAL A 336 -14.08 -16.26 -8.65
N ALA A 337 -13.84 -17.37 -7.96
CA ALA A 337 -12.73 -18.28 -8.23
C ALA A 337 -13.26 -19.60 -8.78
N ILE A 338 -12.62 -20.14 -9.81
CA ILE A 338 -12.95 -21.44 -10.41
C ILE A 338 -11.68 -22.27 -10.54
N SER A 339 -11.72 -23.50 -10.01
CA SER A 339 -10.63 -24.47 -10.14
C SER A 339 -10.69 -25.23 -11.47
N THR A 340 -9.53 -25.45 -12.10
CA THR A 340 -9.36 -26.36 -13.25
C THR A 340 -8.54 -27.61 -12.92
N ASP A 341 -8.33 -27.91 -11.64
CA ASP A 341 -7.53 -29.07 -11.21
C ASP A 341 -8.19 -30.42 -11.51
N GLY A 342 -9.52 -30.44 -11.56
CA GLY A 342 -10.33 -31.64 -11.70
C GLY A 342 -11.52 -31.50 -12.66
N GLY A 343 -12.57 -32.28 -12.38
CA GLY A 343 -13.83 -32.25 -13.13
C GLY A 343 -14.79 -31.16 -12.65
N ILE A 344 -16.06 -31.33 -12.95
CA ILE A 344 -17.11 -30.42 -12.47
C ILE A 344 -17.26 -30.58 -10.96
N VAL A 345 -17.07 -29.49 -10.22
CA VAL A 345 -17.28 -29.41 -8.77
C VAL A 345 -18.40 -28.41 -8.53
N ALA A 346 -19.46 -28.84 -7.84
CA ALA A 346 -20.56 -27.96 -7.45
C ALA A 346 -20.07 -26.89 -6.47
N ALA A 347 -20.55 -25.66 -6.64
CA ALA A 347 -20.34 -24.64 -5.62
C ALA A 347 -21.19 -25.00 -4.39
N THR A 348 -20.58 -25.12 -3.22
CA THR A 348 -21.33 -25.12 -1.96
C THR A 348 -22.05 -23.78 -1.81
N PRO A 349 -23.30 -23.75 -1.29
CA PRO A 349 -23.92 -22.51 -0.91
C PRO A 349 -23.01 -21.81 0.07
N ILE A 350 -22.45 -20.67 -0.33
CA ILE A 350 -21.65 -19.84 0.56
C ILE A 350 -22.66 -19.32 1.59
N ALA A 351 -22.58 -19.82 2.84
CA ALA A 351 -23.13 -19.10 3.98
C ALA A 351 -22.61 -17.67 3.87
N THR A 352 -23.49 -16.67 4.03
CA THR A 352 -23.19 -15.24 3.90
C THR A 352 -21.74 -14.98 4.32
N PRO A 353 -20.86 -14.45 3.45
CA PRO A 353 -19.45 -14.27 3.80
C PRO A 353 -19.41 -13.62 5.17
N GLN A 354 -18.87 -14.32 6.17
CA GLN A 354 -18.57 -13.66 7.43
C GLN A 354 -17.58 -12.58 7.03
N LEU A 355 -18.01 -11.33 7.09
CA LEU A 355 -17.12 -10.19 7.02
C LEU A 355 -16.01 -10.46 8.03
N LEU A 356 -14.76 -10.51 7.56
CA LEU A 356 -13.63 -10.52 8.48
C LEU A 356 -13.75 -9.24 9.32
N ALA A 357 -13.33 -9.29 10.58
CA ALA A 357 -13.38 -8.09 11.43
C ALA A 357 -12.68 -6.90 10.74
N SER A 358 -11.61 -7.15 9.98
CA SER A 358 -10.97 -6.15 9.13
C SER A 358 -11.93 -5.49 8.15
N ASP A 359 -12.84 -6.22 7.51
CA ASP A 359 -13.71 -5.72 6.42
C ASP A 359 -14.75 -4.68 6.90
N VAL A 360 -14.88 -4.50 8.21
CA VAL A 360 -15.84 -3.59 8.86
C VAL A 360 -15.15 -2.30 9.36
N PHE A 361 -13.82 -2.22 9.34
CA PHE A 361 -13.12 -0.98 9.69
C PHE A 361 -13.18 0.01 8.52
N PRO A 362 -13.42 1.31 8.79
CA PRO A 362 -13.02 2.36 7.88
C PRO A 362 -11.54 2.13 7.55
N GLU A 363 -11.16 2.17 6.28
CA GLU A 363 -9.75 2.08 5.89
C GLU A 363 -9.08 0.71 6.11
N ALA A 364 -9.87 -0.36 6.23
CA ALA A 364 -9.45 -1.77 6.24
C ALA A 364 -8.55 -2.20 5.07
N ASP A 365 -8.54 -1.40 4.01
CA ASP A 365 -7.66 -1.52 2.87
C ASP A 365 -6.24 -1.04 3.17
N ARG A 366 -6.00 -0.14 4.14
CA ARG A 366 -4.75 0.65 4.22
C ARG A 366 -3.47 -0.07 4.59
N PHE A 367 -3.46 -1.03 5.52
CA PHE A 367 -2.18 -1.62 5.97
C PHE A 367 -1.42 -2.34 4.84
N LEU A 368 -2.15 -3.02 3.93
CA LEU A 368 -1.59 -3.71 2.76
C LEU A 368 -1.81 -2.95 1.43
N THR A 369 -2.38 -1.73 1.44
CA THR A 369 -2.52 -0.88 0.24
C THR A 369 -1.63 0.37 0.26
N TYR A 370 -0.96 0.68 1.38
CA TYR A 370 0.02 1.78 1.41
C TYR A 370 1.24 1.51 0.49
N ARG A 371 1.65 0.24 0.39
CA ARG A 371 2.59 -0.26 -0.61
C ARG A 371 1.82 -1.19 -1.55
N GLY A 372 2.10 -1.14 -2.85
CA GLY A 372 1.35 -1.93 -3.84
C GLY A 372 0.45 -1.12 -4.78
N LEU A 373 0.60 0.21 -4.82
CA LEU A 373 -0.11 1.10 -5.74
C LEU A 373 0.45 1.06 -7.17
N ASP A 374 1.21 0.01 -7.50
CA ASP A 374 1.67 -0.22 -8.86
C ASP A 374 0.49 -0.28 -9.83
N THR A 375 0.73 0.22 -11.02
CA THR A 375 -0.19 0.13 -12.14
C THR A 375 0.24 -1.01 -13.05
N ARG A 376 -0.61 -1.34 -14.03
CA ARG A 376 -0.23 -2.26 -15.10
C ARG A 376 1.05 -1.82 -15.81
N LYS A 377 1.19 -0.52 -16.03
CA LYS A 377 2.31 0.07 -16.74
C LYS A 377 3.58 -0.01 -15.91
N SER A 378 3.55 0.36 -14.64
CA SER A 378 4.72 0.22 -13.75
C SER A 378 5.19 -1.23 -13.64
N ALA A 379 4.25 -2.20 -13.55
CA ALA A 379 4.60 -3.62 -13.53
C ALA A 379 5.28 -4.11 -14.80
N CYS A 380 4.78 -3.68 -15.96
CA CYS A 380 5.42 -4.01 -17.23
C CYS A 380 6.81 -3.37 -17.32
N GLN A 381 6.97 -2.12 -16.89
CA GLN A 381 8.27 -1.44 -16.85
C GLN A 381 9.26 -2.15 -15.91
N TYR A 382 8.81 -2.65 -14.76
CA TYR A 382 9.63 -3.45 -13.85
C TYR A 382 10.14 -4.72 -14.55
N TYR A 383 9.26 -5.45 -15.23
CA TYR A 383 9.66 -6.63 -16.00
C TYR A 383 10.52 -6.31 -17.21
N LEU A 384 10.37 -5.14 -17.82
CA LEU A 384 11.25 -4.67 -18.89
C LEU A 384 12.66 -4.41 -18.33
N ALA A 385 12.77 -3.76 -17.17
CA ALA A 385 14.03 -3.52 -16.48
C ALA A 385 14.76 -4.83 -16.10
N LEU A 386 13.99 -5.87 -15.74
CA LEU A 386 14.50 -7.22 -15.47
C LEU A 386 14.79 -8.05 -16.74
N LYS A 387 14.46 -7.54 -17.94
CA LYS A 387 14.51 -8.28 -19.21
C LYS A 387 13.64 -9.55 -19.21
N ALA A 388 12.55 -9.54 -18.45
CA ALA A 388 11.54 -10.60 -18.43
C ALA A 388 10.54 -10.45 -19.60
N VAL A 389 10.44 -9.25 -20.17
CA VAL A 389 9.63 -8.92 -21.34
C VAL A 389 10.45 -8.08 -22.32
N THR A 390 10.06 -8.05 -23.60
CA THR A 390 10.79 -7.29 -24.64
C THR A 390 10.31 -5.85 -24.83
N GLY A 391 9.13 -5.49 -24.35
CA GLY A 391 8.58 -4.14 -24.42
C GLY A 391 7.22 -4.02 -23.73
N CYS A 392 6.70 -2.81 -23.63
CA CYS A 392 5.41 -2.48 -23.03
C CYS A 392 4.61 -1.57 -23.98
N ASP A 393 3.32 -1.82 -24.15
CA ASP A 393 2.43 -0.90 -24.87
C ASP A 393 1.99 0.28 -23.98
N ALA A 394 1.25 1.22 -24.56
CA ALA A 394 0.77 2.41 -23.85
C ALA A 394 -0.16 2.09 -22.66
N SER A 395 -0.86 0.94 -22.71
CA SER A 395 -1.73 0.46 -21.63
C SER A 395 -0.98 -0.37 -20.58
N GLY A 396 0.32 -0.58 -20.74
CA GLY A 396 1.14 -1.39 -19.85
C GLY A 396 1.06 -2.89 -20.11
N ASN A 397 0.54 -3.35 -21.26
CA ASN A 397 0.60 -4.77 -21.59
C ASN A 397 1.99 -5.14 -22.14
N PRO A 398 2.55 -6.31 -21.80
CA PRO A 398 3.85 -6.71 -22.32
C PRO A 398 3.77 -7.14 -23.78
N ILE A 399 4.69 -6.63 -24.59
CA ILE A 399 4.85 -6.90 -26.03
C ILE A 399 5.98 -7.90 -26.25
N GLY A 400 5.80 -8.79 -27.22
CA GLY A 400 6.80 -9.73 -27.70
C GLY A 400 7.04 -10.91 -26.74
N SER A 401 8.30 -11.32 -26.60
CA SER A 401 8.65 -12.51 -25.79
C SER A 401 8.50 -12.23 -24.30
N LYS A 402 7.87 -13.17 -23.59
CA LYS A 402 7.67 -13.13 -22.14
C LYS A 402 8.36 -14.33 -21.52
N LEU A 403 9.04 -14.09 -20.40
CA LEU A 403 9.63 -15.15 -19.61
C LEU A 403 8.54 -16.10 -19.10
N THR A 404 8.72 -17.40 -19.30
CA THR A 404 7.86 -18.43 -18.72
C THR A 404 8.46 -19.01 -17.44
N PHE A 405 7.61 -19.61 -16.61
CA PHE A 405 8.08 -20.28 -15.39
C PHE A 405 9.06 -21.42 -15.70
N ALA A 406 8.82 -22.18 -16.78
CA ALA A 406 9.72 -23.25 -17.22
C ALA A 406 11.11 -22.71 -17.59
N GLN A 407 11.17 -21.60 -18.34
CA GLN A 407 12.43 -20.93 -18.67
C GLN A 407 13.14 -20.37 -17.43
N TRP A 408 12.39 -19.77 -16.49
CA TRP A 408 12.97 -19.29 -15.24
C TRP A 408 13.57 -20.43 -14.40
N ARG A 409 12.85 -21.55 -14.26
CA ARG A 409 13.34 -22.73 -13.53
C ARG A 409 14.57 -23.35 -14.19
N ALA A 410 14.56 -23.49 -15.51
CA ALA A 410 15.72 -24.00 -16.26
C ALA A 410 16.96 -23.14 -16.03
N ARG A 411 16.84 -21.80 -16.10
CA ARG A 411 17.95 -20.86 -15.84
C ARG A 411 18.51 -20.97 -14.42
N ASN A 412 17.67 -21.36 -13.45
CA ASN A 412 18.06 -21.48 -12.05
C ASN A 412 18.33 -22.92 -11.60
N SER A 413 18.28 -23.91 -12.51
CA SER A 413 18.49 -25.33 -12.20
C SER A 413 17.62 -25.82 -11.03
N ILE A 414 16.33 -25.44 -11.04
CA ILE A 414 15.34 -25.85 -10.02
C ILE A 414 14.29 -26.77 -10.65
N GLY A 415 13.92 -27.84 -9.95
CA GLY A 415 12.86 -28.77 -10.32
C GLY A 415 11.47 -28.12 -10.43
N GLY A 416 10.51 -28.89 -10.93
CA GLY A 416 9.11 -28.47 -11.00
C GLY A 416 8.35 -28.71 -9.70
N PRO A 417 7.20 -28.04 -9.52
CA PRO A 417 6.47 -28.04 -8.25
C PRO A 417 5.92 -29.42 -7.86
N LYS A 418 5.68 -30.30 -8.85
CA LYS A 418 5.09 -31.65 -8.67
C LYS A 418 6.10 -32.79 -8.70
N GLY A 419 7.41 -32.49 -8.76
CA GLY A 419 8.48 -33.49 -8.85
C GLY A 419 9.36 -33.51 -7.59
N PRO A 420 10.14 -34.58 -7.36
CA PRO A 420 11.12 -34.59 -6.29
C PRO A 420 12.16 -33.47 -6.51
N ALA A 421 12.67 -32.93 -5.41
CA ALA A 421 13.77 -31.98 -5.43
C ALA A 421 14.96 -32.53 -6.23
N GLN A 422 15.52 -31.72 -7.13
CA GLN A 422 16.73 -32.05 -7.87
C GLN A 422 17.94 -32.13 -6.91
N PRO A 423 19.05 -32.79 -7.29
CA PRO A 423 20.25 -32.86 -6.45
C PRO A 423 20.75 -31.48 -6.00
N GLY A 424 20.64 -31.21 -4.69
CA GLY A 424 21.00 -29.94 -4.03
C GLY A 424 19.95 -28.83 -4.13
N GLU A 425 18.74 -29.14 -4.55
CA GLU A 425 17.55 -28.32 -4.33
C GLU A 425 17.01 -28.59 -2.92
N ILE A 426 16.46 -27.56 -2.27
CA ILE A 426 15.80 -27.66 -0.97
C ILE A 426 14.31 -27.45 -1.19
N GLN A 427 13.47 -28.32 -0.63
CA GLN A 427 12.02 -28.23 -0.73
C GLN A 427 11.38 -28.30 0.65
N ALA A 428 10.35 -27.47 0.89
CA ALA A 428 9.51 -27.51 2.08
C ALA A 428 8.06 -27.14 1.71
N SER A 429 7.07 -27.77 2.34
CA SER A 429 5.65 -27.52 2.11
C SER A 429 4.88 -27.35 3.42
N PHE A 430 4.32 -26.17 3.66
CA PHE A 430 3.62 -25.85 4.90
C PHE A 430 2.49 -24.86 4.63
N ARG A 431 1.54 -24.76 5.55
CA ARG A 431 0.53 -23.69 5.53
C ARG A 431 1.01 -22.57 6.44
N ASN A 432 1.16 -21.36 5.93
CA ASN A 432 1.54 -20.23 6.77
C ASN A 432 0.29 -19.58 7.35
N VAL A 433 0.06 -19.74 8.65
CA VAL A 433 -1.17 -19.29 9.33
C VAL A 433 -1.04 -17.93 9.97
N ALA A 434 0.16 -17.35 10.00
CA ALA A 434 0.41 -16.02 10.54
C ALA A 434 0.42 -14.92 9.46
N ASP A 435 0.40 -15.26 8.16
CA ASP A 435 0.41 -14.29 7.05
C ASP A 435 -0.89 -14.27 6.21
N LEU A 436 -0.88 -14.89 5.02
CA LEU A 436 -1.92 -14.93 4.00
C LEU A 436 -2.79 -16.19 4.12
N ASP A 437 -2.51 -17.07 5.08
CA ASP A 437 -3.21 -18.33 5.30
C ASP A 437 -3.17 -19.28 4.08
N LEU A 438 -2.05 -19.29 3.35
CA LEU A 438 -1.88 -20.08 2.13
C LEU A 438 -1.06 -21.35 2.37
N VAL A 439 -1.40 -22.41 1.66
CA VAL A 439 -0.53 -23.59 1.53
C VAL A 439 0.59 -23.23 0.55
N ARG A 440 1.83 -23.39 1.02
CA ARG A 440 3.06 -23.01 0.31
C ARG A 440 3.84 -24.26 -0.05
N ASN A 441 4.33 -24.32 -1.29
CA ASN A 441 5.36 -25.28 -1.71
C ASN A 441 6.61 -24.50 -2.12
N HIS A 442 7.59 -24.45 -1.22
CA HIS A 442 8.83 -23.72 -1.37
C HIS A 442 9.92 -24.60 -1.97
N HIS A 443 10.65 -24.01 -2.90
CA HIS A 443 11.83 -24.58 -3.53
C HIS A 443 12.95 -23.56 -3.50
N ALA A 444 14.18 -24.00 -3.25
CA ALA A 444 15.35 -23.14 -3.30
C ALA A 444 16.58 -23.85 -3.84
N ARG A 445 17.44 -23.06 -4.49
CA ARG A 445 18.70 -23.52 -5.07
C ARG A 445 19.74 -22.42 -4.97
N LYS A 446 20.93 -22.79 -4.48
CA LYS A 446 22.15 -22.02 -4.70
C LYS A 446 22.86 -22.60 -5.91
N VAL A 447 22.88 -21.85 -7.01
CA VAL A 447 23.65 -22.22 -8.21
C VAL A 447 25.11 -21.84 -8.02
N ASN A 448 25.35 -20.64 -7.49
CA ASN A 448 26.66 -20.14 -7.08
C ASN A 448 26.48 -18.96 -6.10
N ALA A 449 27.58 -18.35 -5.64
CA ALA A 449 27.54 -17.24 -4.67
C ALA A 449 26.76 -16.01 -5.15
N SER A 450 26.61 -15.83 -6.48
CA SER A 450 25.88 -14.72 -7.08
C SER A 450 24.56 -15.13 -7.73
N ARG A 451 24.06 -16.32 -7.40
CA ARG A 451 22.77 -16.83 -7.88
C ARG A 451 22.16 -17.79 -6.86
N ILE A 452 21.30 -17.22 -6.02
CA ILE A 452 20.47 -17.95 -5.06
C ILE A 452 19.01 -17.66 -5.41
N SER A 453 18.25 -18.71 -5.66
CA SER A 453 16.92 -18.59 -6.23
C SER A 453 15.92 -19.39 -5.40
N TYR A 454 14.76 -18.78 -5.18
CA TYR A 454 13.61 -19.35 -4.50
C TYR A 454 12.42 -19.29 -5.44
N TYR A 455 11.52 -20.27 -5.35
CA TYR A 455 10.15 -20.03 -5.71
C TYR A 455 9.22 -20.64 -4.68
N VAL A 456 8.02 -20.07 -4.60
CA VAL A 456 6.93 -20.58 -3.79
C VAL A 456 5.69 -20.69 -4.66
N CYS A 457 5.12 -21.88 -4.75
CA CYS A 457 3.79 -22.04 -5.31
C CYS A 457 2.76 -21.92 -4.19
N ASN A 458 1.80 -21.02 -4.41
CA ASN A 458 0.79 -20.62 -3.44
C ASN A 458 -0.54 -21.27 -3.81
N HIS A 459 -1.14 -21.97 -2.87
CA HIS A 459 -2.36 -22.74 -3.07
C HIS A 459 -3.46 -22.20 -2.17
N GLY A 460 -4.67 -22.10 -2.72
CA GLY A 460 -5.85 -21.72 -1.96
C GLY A 460 -6.17 -22.73 -0.86
N LYS A 461 -6.91 -22.29 0.16
CA LYS A 461 -7.27 -23.10 1.33
C LYS A 461 -7.99 -24.39 0.91
N ALA A 462 -7.33 -25.52 1.12
CA ALA A 462 -7.94 -26.84 1.21
C ALA A 462 -7.89 -27.27 2.69
N THR A 463 -8.77 -28.17 3.11
CA THR A 463 -8.68 -28.78 4.45
C THR A 463 -7.35 -29.57 4.55
N GLY A 464 -6.31 -28.96 5.12
CA GLY A 464 -4.96 -29.53 5.25
C GLY A 464 -3.91 -29.00 4.26
N ALA A 465 -2.64 -29.25 4.54
CA ALA A 465 -1.49 -28.80 3.75
C ALA A 465 -1.19 -29.70 2.53
N VAL A 466 -2.16 -29.83 1.61
CA VAL A 466 -1.98 -30.60 0.36
C VAL A 466 -1.57 -29.66 -0.78
N PRO A 467 -0.28 -29.65 -1.21
CA PRO A 467 0.31 -28.61 -2.05
C PRO A 467 0.02 -28.74 -3.55
N ASP A 468 -0.98 -29.50 -4.00
CA ASP A 468 -1.11 -29.91 -5.42
C ASP A 468 -2.43 -29.54 -6.09
N ILE A 469 -3.36 -28.95 -5.35
CA ILE A 469 -4.65 -28.46 -5.85
C ILE A 469 -4.79 -26.96 -5.56
N ASN A 470 -5.65 -26.29 -6.31
CA ASN A 470 -5.98 -24.89 -6.15
C ASN A 470 -4.76 -23.94 -6.24
N LEU A 471 -3.82 -24.23 -7.15
CA LEU A 471 -2.68 -23.36 -7.41
C LEU A 471 -3.17 -21.96 -7.82
N VAL A 472 -2.81 -20.95 -7.05
CA VAL A 472 -3.10 -19.52 -7.33
C VAL A 472 -2.04 -18.95 -8.26
N ALA A 473 -0.77 -19.04 -7.83
CA ALA A 473 0.39 -18.56 -8.58
C ALA A 473 1.68 -19.13 -7.97
N CYS A 474 2.76 -19.15 -8.73
CA CYS A 474 4.11 -19.38 -8.23
C CYS A 474 4.90 -18.06 -8.25
N VAL A 475 5.30 -17.58 -7.07
CA VAL A 475 6.15 -16.38 -6.91
C VAL A 475 7.59 -16.83 -6.83
N ALA A 476 8.41 -16.39 -7.78
CA ALA A 476 9.82 -16.66 -7.86
C ALA A 476 10.64 -15.42 -7.44
N MET A 477 11.65 -15.66 -6.63
CA MET A 477 12.58 -14.65 -6.14
C MET A 477 14.01 -15.07 -6.50
N GLU A 478 14.77 -14.17 -7.09
CA GLU A 478 16.13 -14.46 -7.54
C GLU A 478 17.10 -13.42 -6.98
N TYR A 479 18.12 -13.87 -6.24
CA TYR A 479 19.27 -13.06 -5.85
C TYR A 479 20.36 -13.24 -6.90
N SER A 480 20.41 -12.35 -7.91
CA SER A 480 21.36 -12.46 -9.01
C SER A 480 21.79 -11.12 -9.61
N ILE A 481 22.81 -11.19 -10.47
CA ILE A 481 23.41 -10.04 -11.16
C ILE A 481 22.65 -9.74 -12.46
N ILE A 482 22.32 -8.45 -12.65
CA ILE A 482 22.04 -7.89 -13.97
C ILE A 482 23.23 -7.01 -14.36
N PRO A 483 23.89 -7.23 -15.52
CA PRO A 483 25.04 -6.44 -15.94
C PRO A 483 24.72 -4.93 -15.95
N GLY A 484 25.59 -4.13 -15.34
CA GLY A 484 25.43 -2.68 -15.24
C GLY A 484 24.48 -2.21 -14.13
N VAL A 485 23.96 -3.13 -13.31
CA VAL A 485 23.08 -2.85 -12.17
C VAL A 485 23.80 -3.23 -10.88
N ASN A 486 23.55 -2.49 -9.80
CA ASN A 486 24.05 -2.78 -8.46
C ASN A 486 25.56 -2.95 -8.36
N ASN A 487 26.32 -2.18 -9.15
CA ASN A 487 27.77 -2.32 -9.24
C ASN A 487 28.19 -3.77 -9.58
N ASN A 488 27.40 -4.42 -10.45
CA ASN A 488 27.50 -5.84 -10.80
C ASN A 488 27.43 -6.80 -9.60
N LYS A 489 26.82 -6.38 -8.49
CA LYS A 489 26.53 -7.24 -7.33
C LYS A 489 25.10 -7.81 -7.45
N PRO A 490 24.87 -9.03 -6.95
CA PRO A 490 23.54 -9.61 -6.96
C PRO A 490 22.55 -8.82 -6.09
N PHE A 491 21.27 -8.84 -6.48
CA PHE A 491 20.16 -8.25 -5.75
C PHE A 491 18.88 -9.07 -5.95
N VAL A 492 17.90 -8.89 -5.06
CA VAL A 492 16.62 -9.65 -5.09
C VAL A 492 15.70 -9.10 -6.18
N GLN A 493 15.17 -10.02 -6.99
CA GLN A 493 14.26 -9.76 -8.10
C GLN A 493 12.99 -10.59 -7.93
N PHE A 494 11.81 -10.05 -8.30
CA PHE A 494 10.52 -10.74 -8.20
C PHE A 494 9.96 -11.12 -9.56
N TYR A 495 9.40 -12.32 -9.67
CA TYR A 495 8.65 -12.79 -10.83
C TYR A 495 7.42 -13.56 -10.34
N THR A 496 6.26 -13.35 -10.95
CA THR A 496 5.05 -14.09 -10.58
C THR A 496 4.54 -14.83 -11.80
N PHE A 497 4.25 -16.12 -11.62
CA PHE A 497 3.77 -16.98 -12.70
C PHE A 497 2.39 -17.55 -12.36
N GLY A 498 1.48 -17.50 -13.33
CA GLY A 498 0.17 -18.09 -13.21
C GLY A 498 0.18 -19.63 -13.25
N PRO A 499 -0.98 -20.27 -13.05
CA PRO A 499 -1.10 -21.73 -13.12
C PRO A 499 -0.73 -22.33 -14.50
N THR A 500 -0.74 -21.53 -15.57
CA THR A 500 -0.33 -21.96 -16.91
C THR A 500 1.19 -21.78 -17.14
N GLY A 501 1.89 -21.13 -16.22
CA GLY A 501 3.33 -20.83 -16.29
C GLY A 501 3.66 -19.52 -17.02
N GLU A 502 2.65 -18.74 -17.36
CA GLU A 502 2.72 -17.40 -17.92
C GLU A 502 3.16 -16.37 -16.87
N LEU A 503 3.83 -15.30 -17.30
CA LEU A 503 4.22 -14.20 -16.43
C LEU A 503 2.99 -13.32 -16.11
N TYR A 504 2.67 -13.19 -14.83
CA TYR A 504 1.59 -12.34 -14.32
C TYR A 504 2.11 -10.97 -13.92
N LEU A 505 1.41 -9.92 -14.35
CA LEU A 505 1.67 -8.54 -13.89
C LEU A 505 1.09 -8.26 -12.51
N SER A 506 0.03 -8.97 -12.11
CA SER A 506 -0.64 -8.82 -10.82
C SER A 506 -1.01 -10.17 -10.23
N VAL A 507 -1.14 -10.23 -8.91
CA VAL A 507 -1.74 -11.39 -8.23
C VAL A 507 -2.43 -10.95 -6.94
N ASN A 508 -3.60 -11.53 -6.65
CA ASN A 508 -4.29 -11.39 -5.38
C ASN A 508 -3.98 -12.59 -4.46
N LEU A 509 -3.06 -12.39 -3.51
CA LEU A 509 -2.67 -13.41 -2.53
C LEU A 509 -3.35 -13.25 -1.16
N ASP A 510 -3.88 -12.06 -0.83
CA ASP A 510 -4.40 -11.72 0.50
C ASP A 510 -5.94 -11.66 0.57
N GLY A 511 -6.61 -11.86 -0.57
CA GLY A 511 -8.06 -11.72 -0.69
C GLY A 511 -8.57 -10.30 -0.90
N ARG A 512 -7.71 -9.27 -0.82
CA ARG A 512 -8.08 -7.85 -0.78
C ARG A 512 -7.78 -7.13 -2.10
N GLY A 513 -8.32 -7.67 -3.20
CA GLY A 513 -8.10 -7.12 -4.55
C GLY A 513 -6.78 -7.53 -5.22
N GLU A 514 -6.73 -7.36 -6.54
CA GLU A 514 -5.53 -7.61 -7.34
C GLU A 514 -4.50 -6.50 -7.16
N LYS A 515 -3.22 -6.88 -7.02
CA LYS A 515 -2.10 -5.96 -6.82
C LYS A 515 -0.98 -6.24 -7.79
N PHE A 516 -0.41 -5.20 -8.37
CA PHE A 516 0.64 -5.30 -9.37
C PHE A 516 2.03 -5.58 -8.76
N ILE A 517 2.92 -6.20 -9.53
CA ILE A 517 4.31 -6.50 -9.18
C ILE A 517 5.19 -5.30 -9.59
N PRO A 518 6.19 -4.86 -8.79
CA PRO A 518 6.71 -5.48 -7.57
C PRO A 518 5.97 -5.13 -6.28
N GLY A 519 5.01 -4.23 -6.34
CA GLY A 519 4.22 -3.69 -5.23
C GLY A 519 3.61 -4.73 -4.31
N ASN A 520 3.03 -5.80 -4.87
CA ASN A 520 2.49 -6.91 -4.08
C ASN A 520 3.56 -7.67 -3.27
N CYS A 521 4.82 -7.64 -3.69
CA CYS A 521 5.91 -8.36 -3.02
C CYS A 521 6.62 -7.49 -1.96
N VAL A 522 6.85 -6.22 -2.27
CA VAL A 522 7.61 -5.29 -1.40
C VAL A 522 6.90 -4.94 -0.09
N VAL A 523 5.60 -5.18 0.01
CA VAL A 523 4.84 -5.06 1.27
C VAL A 523 5.41 -5.99 2.35
N CYS A 524 5.95 -7.15 1.98
CA CYS A 524 6.57 -8.06 2.93
C CYS A 524 8.10 -8.08 2.79
N HIS A 525 8.60 -8.02 1.56
CA HIS A 525 10.03 -8.19 1.26
C HIS A 525 10.86 -6.90 1.36
N GLY A 526 10.24 -5.80 1.79
CA GLY A 526 10.87 -4.49 1.81
C GLY A 526 11.14 -3.95 0.41
N GLY A 527 11.89 -2.86 0.37
CA GLY A 527 12.17 -2.14 -0.86
C GLY A 527 12.77 -0.79 -0.53
N ASP A 528 14.04 -0.79 -0.15
CA ASP A 528 14.77 0.42 0.23
C ASP A 528 14.87 1.46 -0.89
N GLY A 529 14.59 1.05 -2.13
CA GLY A 529 14.48 1.81 -3.38
C GLY A 529 13.04 2.00 -3.88
N TYR A 530 12.04 1.46 -3.18
CA TYR A 530 10.65 1.38 -3.62
C TYR A 530 9.75 2.30 -2.79
N PHE A 531 9.04 3.19 -3.48
CA PHE A 531 7.92 3.97 -2.95
C PHE A 531 6.61 3.53 -3.62
N HIS A 532 5.48 4.14 -3.26
CA HIS A 532 4.10 3.77 -3.62
C HIS A 532 3.96 2.85 -4.86
N HIS A 533 4.53 3.25 -6.00
CA HIS A 533 4.65 2.47 -7.24
C HIS A 533 6.07 2.53 -7.87
N PHE A 534 6.37 1.59 -8.76
CA PHE A 534 7.54 1.59 -9.64
C PHE A 534 7.39 2.67 -10.75
N PRO A 535 8.49 3.29 -11.26
CA PRO A 535 8.36 4.34 -12.28
C PRO A 535 7.71 3.84 -13.57
N GLU A 536 6.87 4.67 -14.20
CA GLU A 536 6.14 4.30 -15.42
C GLU A 536 6.82 4.72 -16.73
N SER A 537 7.81 5.60 -16.66
CA SER A 537 8.48 6.20 -17.82
C SER A 537 9.96 6.43 -17.53
N GLY A 538 10.78 6.46 -18.59
CA GLY A 538 12.23 6.69 -18.46
C GLY A 538 12.99 5.57 -17.75
N VAL A 539 12.37 4.40 -17.57
CA VAL A 539 12.94 3.25 -16.86
C VAL A 539 14.10 2.65 -17.65
N THR A 540 15.15 2.30 -16.93
CA THR A 540 16.32 1.58 -17.41
C THR A 540 16.53 0.29 -16.61
N ALA A 541 17.50 -0.53 -17.01
CA ALA A 541 17.87 -1.72 -16.22
C ALA A 541 18.31 -1.38 -14.78
N ARG A 542 18.77 -0.14 -14.51
CA ARG A 542 19.26 0.25 -13.18
C ARG A 542 18.17 0.32 -12.13
N ASP A 543 16.97 0.67 -12.56
CA ASP A 543 15.76 0.78 -11.74
C ASP A 543 15.31 -0.58 -11.21
N ALA A 544 15.71 -1.68 -11.87
CA ALA A 544 15.32 -3.04 -11.49
C ALA A 544 15.62 -3.42 -10.04
N ASN A 545 16.68 -2.85 -9.44
CA ASN A 545 17.00 -3.11 -8.04
C ASN A 545 16.28 -2.10 -7.14
N ILE A 546 15.16 -2.56 -6.59
CA ILE A 546 14.30 -1.82 -5.68
C ILE A 546 14.71 -1.95 -4.20
N GLY A 547 15.85 -2.61 -3.90
CA GLY A 547 16.36 -2.76 -2.53
C GLY A 547 15.53 -3.72 -1.68
N ALA A 548 15.05 -4.82 -2.26
CA ALA A 548 14.26 -5.83 -1.56
C ALA A 548 15.12 -6.97 -0.99
N TYR A 549 14.50 -7.75 -0.08
CA TYR A 549 15.16 -8.78 0.72
C TYR A 549 14.42 -10.12 0.68
N MET A 550 15.14 -11.21 0.99
CA MET A 550 14.52 -12.52 1.24
C MET A 550 14.04 -12.60 2.69
N LEU A 551 12.87 -13.23 2.92
CA LEU A 551 12.26 -13.34 4.24
C LEU A 551 12.70 -14.59 4.99
N PRO A 552 13.17 -14.47 6.25
CA PRO A 552 13.41 -15.63 7.11
C PRO A 552 12.14 -16.44 7.35
N PHE A 553 12.29 -17.75 7.48
CA PHE A 553 11.22 -18.69 7.77
C PHE A 553 11.15 -18.99 9.27
N ASP A 554 10.06 -18.60 9.93
CA ASP A 554 9.78 -19.00 11.32
C ASP A 554 8.83 -20.21 11.33
N LEU A 555 9.32 -21.36 11.82
CA LEU A 555 8.53 -22.59 11.92
C LEU A 555 7.30 -22.48 12.82
N ASP A 556 7.27 -21.54 13.76
CA ASP A 556 6.15 -21.37 14.70
C ASP A 556 4.98 -20.58 14.10
N ASN A 557 5.15 -20.04 12.89
CA ASN A 557 4.07 -19.41 12.13
C ASN A 557 3.35 -20.39 11.20
N TYR A 558 3.76 -21.66 11.18
CA TYR A 558 3.33 -22.63 10.17
C TYR A 558 2.54 -23.80 10.77
N GLU A 559 1.53 -24.23 10.02
CA GLU A 559 0.89 -25.52 10.18
C GLU A 559 1.47 -26.55 9.19
N TYR A 560 1.52 -27.80 9.64
CA TYR A 560 2.12 -28.92 8.92
C TYR A 560 1.11 -30.05 8.73
N ASP A 561 1.29 -30.83 7.66
CA ASP A 561 0.49 -32.03 7.42
C ASP A 561 0.84 -33.14 8.43
N LYS A 562 -0.10 -34.04 8.69
CA LYS A 562 0.11 -35.26 9.49
C LYS A 562 0.84 -36.35 8.69
N ALA A 563 0.95 -36.24 7.38
CA ALA A 563 1.70 -37.17 6.55
C ALA A 563 3.18 -37.25 7.00
N PRO A 564 3.78 -38.45 7.12
CA PRO A 564 5.10 -38.62 7.75
C PRO A 564 6.23 -37.74 7.18
N ASN A 565 6.22 -37.52 5.87
CA ASN A 565 7.22 -36.71 5.14
C ASN A 565 6.90 -35.19 5.12
N ARG A 566 5.80 -34.77 5.76
CA ARG A 566 5.32 -33.39 5.76
C ARG A 566 5.04 -32.85 7.17
N THR A 567 5.39 -33.60 8.21
CA THR A 567 5.38 -33.11 9.60
C THR A 567 6.41 -31.99 9.81
N ARG A 568 6.24 -31.18 10.87
CA ARG A 568 7.25 -30.19 11.29
C ARG A 568 8.64 -30.81 11.39
N ALA A 569 8.75 -31.95 12.07
CA ALA A 569 10.03 -32.63 12.28
C ALA A 569 10.68 -33.11 10.98
N ALA A 570 9.89 -33.54 9.99
CA ALA A 570 10.40 -33.95 8.68
C ALA A 570 10.90 -32.76 7.84
N GLN A 571 10.38 -31.56 8.09
CA GLN A 571 10.66 -30.37 7.28
C GLN A 571 11.63 -29.38 7.91
N GLU A 572 11.84 -29.45 9.22
CA GLU A 572 12.64 -28.46 9.96
C GLU A 572 14.08 -28.35 9.46
N ASP A 573 14.71 -29.45 9.05
CA ASP A 573 16.04 -29.39 8.43
C ASP A 573 16.02 -28.62 7.10
N ALA A 574 15.01 -28.86 6.26
CA ALA A 574 14.85 -28.16 5.00
C ALA A 574 14.66 -26.66 5.25
N VAL A 575 13.76 -26.27 6.17
CA VAL A 575 13.50 -24.87 6.52
C VAL A 575 14.74 -24.19 7.12
N ARG A 576 15.50 -24.87 7.99
CA ARG A 576 16.80 -24.39 8.46
C ARG A 576 17.74 -24.09 7.28
N ARG A 577 17.85 -25.01 6.32
CA ARG A 577 18.72 -24.82 5.14
C ARG A 577 18.24 -23.68 4.24
N LEU A 578 16.93 -23.46 4.11
CA LEU A 578 16.37 -22.27 3.47
C LEU A 578 16.83 -20.99 4.19
N ASN A 579 16.71 -20.94 5.52
CA ASN A 579 17.21 -19.82 6.33
C ASN A 579 18.72 -19.57 6.18
N LEU A 580 19.53 -20.64 6.12
CA LEU A 580 20.97 -20.50 5.90
C LEU A 580 21.30 -19.93 4.52
N LEU A 581 20.54 -20.31 3.48
CA LEU A 581 20.70 -19.70 2.16
C LEU A 581 20.31 -18.22 2.15
N ILE A 582 19.34 -17.78 2.96
CA ILE A 582 19.01 -16.35 3.11
C ILE A 582 20.21 -15.58 3.67
N LYS A 583 20.95 -16.14 4.63
CA LYS A 583 22.18 -15.51 5.18
C LYS A 583 23.27 -15.27 4.14
N GLU A 584 23.27 -16.07 3.06
CA GLU A 584 24.23 -15.93 1.96
C GLU A 584 23.80 -14.91 0.90
N THR A 585 22.59 -14.37 1.00
CA THR A 585 22.17 -13.19 0.22
C THR A 585 22.65 -11.91 0.92
N SER A 586 21.97 -10.78 0.68
CA SER A 586 22.18 -9.53 1.43
C SER A 586 21.00 -9.24 2.38
N PRO A 587 20.69 -10.09 3.38
CA PRO A 587 19.58 -9.83 4.31
C PRO A 587 19.91 -8.64 5.22
N THR A 588 18.86 -8.03 5.79
CA THR A 588 19.01 -6.98 6.81
C THR A 588 19.78 -7.49 8.04
N PRO A 589 20.41 -6.59 8.82
CA PRO A 589 21.08 -6.98 10.07
C PRO A 589 20.15 -7.73 11.03
N VAL A 590 18.88 -7.32 11.13
CA VAL A 590 17.88 -7.94 12.01
C VAL A 590 17.50 -9.33 11.52
N ALA A 591 17.22 -9.50 10.22
CA ALA A 591 16.96 -10.82 9.66
C ALA A 591 18.14 -11.78 9.90
N ARG A 592 19.37 -11.29 9.77
CA ARG A 592 20.59 -12.07 10.09
C ARG A 592 20.68 -12.44 11.57
N GLN A 593 20.36 -11.50 12.48
CA GLN A 593 20.33 -11.74 13.92
C GLN A 593 19.31 -12.83 14.29
N LEU A 594 18.10 -12.77 13.73
CA LEU A 594 17.07 -13.78 13.95
C LEU A 594 17.53 -15.17 13.52
N ILE A 595 18.07 -15.32 12.31
CA ILE A 595 18.54 -16.62 11.83
C ILE A 595 19.68 -17.16 12.70
N ASN A 596 20.60 -16.30 13.15
CA ASN A 596 21.66 -16.69 14.07
C ASN A 596 21.12 -17.11 15.45
N GLY A 597 20.10 -16.43 15.95
CA GLY A 597 19.43 -16.74 17.21
C GLY A 597 18.66 -18.05 17.17
N TRP A 598 17.95 -18.31 16.06
CA TRP A 598 17.23 -19.55 15.83
C TRP A 598 18.16 -20.76 15.66
N TYR A 599 19.30 -20.58 14.99
CA TYR A 599 20.25 -21.65 14.69
C TYR A 599 21.69 -21.23 15.05
N PRO A 600 22.08 -21.23 16.33
CA PRO A 600 23.46 -20.94 16.72
C PRO A 600 24.44 -21.92 16.09
N GLY A 601 25.52 -21.41 15.52
CA GLY A 601 26.45 -22.20 14.70
C GLY A 601 25.86 -22.73 13.39
N GLY A 602 24.62 -22.37 13.04
CA GLY A 602 23.92 -22.80 11.84
C GLY A 602 23.41 -24.25 11.91
N VAL A 603 23.33 -24.87 13.08
CA VAL A 603 22.96 -26.28 13.26
C VAL A 603 21.77 -26.44 14.21
N GLY A 604 21.23 -27.65 14.31
CA GLY A 604 20.16 -28.00 15.26
C GLY A 604 18.76 -27.59 14.80
N LYS A 605 17.80 -27.70 15.73
CA LYS A 605 16.41 -27.29 15.56
C LYS A 605 16.24 -25.80 15.81
N GLN A 606 15.16 -25.21 15.30
CA GLN A 606 14.82 -23.82 15.57
C GLN A 606 14.62 -23.61 17.07
N ARG A 607 15.29 -22.62 17.63
CA ARG A 607 15.00 -22.12 18.99
C ARG A 607 13.75 -21.25 18.98
N SER A 608 12.58 -21.88 19.16
CA SER A 608 11.27 -21.22 19.17
C SER A 608 11.11 -20.12 20.23
N ASN A 609 11.86 -20.23 21.34
CA ASN A 609 11.88 -19.27 22.45
C ASN A 609 12.98 -18.20 22.31
N PHE A 610 13.59 -18.04 21.13
CA PHE A 610 14.60 -16.99 20.92
C PHE A 610 13.96 -15.60 21.04
N VAL A 611 14.52 -14.78 21.93
CA VAL A 611 14.20 -13.36 22.11
C VAL A 611 15.40 -12.52 21.63
N PRO A 612 15.21 -11.53 20.74
CA PRO A 612 16.28 -10.63 20.35
C PRO A 612 16.79 -9.82 21.54
N PRO A 613 18.09 -9.47 21.60
CA PRO A 613 18.67 -8.75 22.72
C PRO A 613 17.95 -7.45 23.12
N GLY A 614 17.37 -6.72 22.16
CA GLY A 614 16.62 -5.48 22.44
C GLY A 614 15.24 -5.69 23.08
N TRP A 615 14.82 -6.94 23.27
CA TRP A 615 13.59 -7.34 23.97
C TRP A 615 13.88 -8.13 25.26
N ASP A 616 15.16 -8.37 25.54
CA ASP A 616 15.61 -9.16 26.68
C ASP A 616 16.06 -8.22 27.80
N GLU A 617 15.26 -8.15 28.87
CA GLU A 617 15.51 -7.32 30.06
C GLU A 617 16.84 -7.67 30.78
N THR A 618 17.38 -8.87 30.57
CA THR A 618 18.68 -9.26 31.12
C THR A 618 19.86 -8.67 30.33
N LEU A 619 19.63 -8.30 29.06
CA LEU A 619 20.63 -7.77 28.15
C LEU A 619 20.46 -6.26 27.91
N ASP A 620 19.25 -5.72 28.02
CA ASP A 620 18.93 -4.31 27.93
C ASP A 620 18.30 -3.80 29.23
N ARG A 621 19.12 -3.13 30.06
CA ARG A 621 18.71 -2.58 31.36
C ARG A 621 17.82 -1.35 31.24
N THR A 622 17.60 -0.82 30.03
CA THR A 622 16.72 0.33 29.79
C THR A 622 15.24 -0.06 29.68
N LEU A 623 14.94 -1.37 29.66
CA LEU A 623 13.59 -1.91 29.63
C LEU A 623 12.86 -1.74 30.98
N PRO A 624 11.51 -1.63 30.99
CA PRO A 624 10.72 -1.71 32.22
C PRO A 624 11.05 -3.04 32.90
N ALA A 625 11.50 -3.02 34.15
CA ALA A 625 12.08 -4.19 34.77
C ALA A 625 11.05 -4.91 35.64
N LYS A 626 10.89 -6.23 35.43
CA LYS A 626 10.18 -7.13 36.36
C LYS A 626 10.65 -7.00 37.82
N SER A 627 11.91 -6.62 38.02
CA SER A 627 12.56 -6.43 39.34
C SER A 627 12.18 -5.15 40.08
N ARG A 628 11.40 -4.24 39.48
CA ARG A 628 10.87 -3.02 40.12
C ARG A 628 9.46 -3.18 40.69
N GLY A 629 8.87 -4.37 40.60
CA GLY A 629 7.51 -4.66 41.08
C GLY A 629 6.44 -4.64 40.00
N ASP A 630 6.82 -4.38 38.74
CA ASP A 630 5.92 -4.34 37.60
C ASP A 630 5.63 -5.75 37.05
N ALA A 631 4.39 -6.01 36.60
CA ALA A 631 3.97 -7.32 36.07
C ALA A 631 4.24 -7.49 34.56
N PHE A 632 4.93 -6.54 33.95
CA PHE A 632 5.16 -6.50 32.51
C PHE A 632 6.52 -7.12 32.15
N ASP A 633 6.55 -7.93 31.09
CA ASP A 633 7.74 -8.63 30.61
C ASP A 633 7.85 -8.43 29.09
N ALA A 634 8.84 -7.64 28.67
CA ALA A 634 9.02 -7.28 27.26
C ALA A 634 9.29 -8.51 26.38
N SER A 635 9.95 -9.53 26.94
CA SER A 635 10.21 -10.79 26.23
C SER A 635 8.93 -11.58 25.97
N GLU A 636 7.99 -11.59 26.92
CA GLU A 636 6.67 -12.21 26.73
C GLU A 636 5.83 -11.48 25.67
N LEU A 637 5.81 -10.15 25.67
CA LEU A 637 5.15 -9.36 24.61
C LEU A 637 5.75 -9.68 23.24
N TYR A 638 7.07 -9.79 23.17
CA TYR A 638 7.74 -10.19 21.94
C TYR A 638 7.28 -11.57 21.47
N LEU A 639 7.37 -12.58 22.36
CA LEU A 639 7.10 -13.97 22.01
C LEU A 639 5.65 -14.22 21.62
N LYS A 640 4.70 -13.55 22.28
CA LYS A 640 3.27 -13.80 22.09
C LYS A 640 2.61 -12.91 21.06
N VAL A 641 3.10 -11.69 20.84
CA VAL A 641 2.47 -10.73 19.93
C VAL A 641 3.37 -10.39 18.75
N VAL A 642 4.54 -9.80 19.01
CA VAL A 642 5.38 -9.18 17.99
C VAL A 642 5.97 -10.22 17.03
N LYS A 643 6.45 -11.35 17.56
CA LYS A 643 6.98 -12.50 16.83
C LYS A 643 6.00 -12.98 15.75
N HIS A 644 4.72 -13.06 16.10
CA HIS A 644 3.66 -13.63 15.27
C HIS A 644 3.06 -12.60 14.31
N SER A 645 2.84 -11.37 14.76
CA SER A 645 1.98 -10.41 14.05
C SER A 645 2.76 -9.35 13.26
N CYS A 646 3.94 -8.95 13.73
CA CYS A 646 4.60 -7.75 13.23
C CYS A 646 5.95 -8.07 12.58
N ARG A 647 6.75 -8.91 13.23
CA ARG A 647 8.17 -9.09 12.92
C ARG A 647 8.43 -9.59 11.50
N LEU A 648 7.65 -10.54 10.97
CA LEU A 648 7.97 -11.23 9.70
C LEU A 648 8.19 -10.26 8.54
N CYS A 649 7.31 -9.27 8.35
CA CYS A 649 7.46 -8.28 7.27
C CYS A 649 8.45 -7.18 7.68
N HIS A 650 8.35 -6.71 8.92
CA HIS A 650 9.12 -5.56 9.40
C HIS A 650 10.64 -5.78 9.46
N VAL A 651 11.10 -7.02 9.65
CA VAL A 651 12.55 -7.31 9.62
C VAL A 651 13.18 -7.09 8.25
N ALA A 652 12.39 -7.15 7.18
CA ALA A 652 12.84 -6.87 5.82
C ALA A 652 12.64 -5.41 5.40
N MET A 653 11.94 -4.60 6.20
CA MET A 653 11.73 -3.18 5.92
C MET A 653 12.96 -2.31 6.20
N GLY A 654 14.00 -2.89 6.83
CA GLY A 654 15.23 -2.18 7.19
C GLY A 654 14.99 -1.05 8.20
N THR A 655 16.03 -0.26 8.45
CA THR A 655 15.97 0.86 9.42
C THR A 655 15.22 2.08 8.87
N LYS A 656 14.91 2.14 7.57
CA LYS A 656 14.29 3.30 6.91
C LYS A 656 12.84 3.56 7.33
N LEU A 657 12.12 2.53 7.79
CA LEU A 657 10.78 2.66 8.36
C LEU A 657 10.79 2.85 9.89
N GLY A 658 11.97 2.81 10.54
CA GLY A 658 12.12 2.96 11.99
C GLY A 658 11.60 1.80 12.85
N LEU A 659 10.81 0.89 12.28
CA LEU A 659 10.12 -0.21 12.97
C LEU A 659 10.53 -1.57 12.39
N ASP A 660 11.69 -2.09 12.78
CA ASP A 660 12.14 -3.46 12.43
C ASP A 660 11.85 -4.49 13.54
N PHE A 661 11.25 -4.03 14.64
CA PHE A 661 10.91 -4.78 15.86
C PHE A 661 12.08 -5.58 16.44
N ASN A 662 13.31 -5.06 16.33
CA ASN A 662 14.47 -5.66 16.96
C ASN A 662 14.65 -5.26 18.44
N ARG A 663 13.91 -4.23 18.89
CA ARG A 663 13.96 -3.72 20.26
C ARG A 663 12.61 -3.20 20.74
N TYR A 664 12.36 -3.31 22.05
CA TYR A 664 11.12 -2.86 22.69
C TYR A 664 10.85 -1.37 22.51
N SER A 665 11.90 -0.53 22.54
CA SER A 665 11.77 0.93 22.44
C SER A 665 11.15 1.44 21.13
N GLN A 666 10.97 0.57 20.13
CA GLN A 666 10.24 0.87 18.90
C GLN A 666 8.70 0.84 19.08
N LEU A 667 8.19 0.30 20.20
CA LEU A 667 6.78 0.37 20.56
C LEU A 667 6.42 1.62 21.38
N VAL A 668 7.42 2.33 21.92
CA VAL A 668 7.21 3.47 22.82
C VAL A 668 7.23 4.77 22.00
N LYS A 669 6.18 5.60 22.12
CA LYS A 669 6.09 6.90 21.42
C LYS A 669 7.27 7.80 21.79
N ARG A 670 7.78 8.54 20.81
CA ARG A 670 8.80 9.58 21.01
C ARG A 670 8.34 10.92 20.42
N ASP A 671 8.71 12.03 21.05
CA ASP A 671 8.40 13.38 20.57
C ASP A 671 9.31 13.76 19.40
N GLY A 672 9.04 14.91 18.78
CA GLY A 672 9.84 15.45 17.69
C GLY A 672 11.29 15.79 18.07
N ALA A 673 11.65 15.69 19.36
CA ALA A 673 13.02 15.81 19.86
C ALA A 673 13.67 14.44 20.20
N GLY A 674 12.96 13.33 19.98
CA GLY A 674 13.44 11.97 20.24
C GLY A 674 13.26 11.49 21.68
N ASN A 675 12.63 12.28 22.56
CA ASN A 675 12.36 11.88 23.95
C ASN A 675 11.13 10.96 24.01
N PRO A 676 11.07 9.98 24.91
CA PRO A 676 9.85 9.19 25.14
C PRO A 676 8.66 10.12 25.51
N ILE A 677 7.54 10.03 24.79
CA ILE A 677 6.30 10.73 25.17
C ILE A 677 5.62 9.87 26.22
N LEU A 678 5.79 10.27 27.49
CA LEU A 678 5.19 9.72 28.71
C LEU A 678 5.40 8.22 28.94
N ASP A 679 5.73 7.86 30.17
CA ASP A 679 5.73 6.46 30.60
C ASP A 679 4.27 5.94 30.61
N PRO A 680 3.93 4.91 29.81
CA PRO A 680 2.56 4.39 29.75
C PRO A 680 2.08 3.83 31.10
N ILE A 681 3.00 3.50 32.01
CA ILE A 681 2.70 2.86 33.30
C ILE A 681 2.37 3.91 34.38
N THR A 682 2.92 5.12 34.28
CA THR A 682 2.85 6.12 35.37
C THR A 682 2.24 7.46 34.95
N GLY A 683 2.14 7.76 33.65
CA GLY A 683 1.65 9.05 33.16
C GLY A 683 2.57 10.24 33.49
N GLU A 684 3.76 9.99 34.05
CA GLU A 684 4.72 11.01 34.48
C GLU A 684 5.85 11.19 33.44
N PRO A 685 6.46 12.39 33.35
CA PRO A 685 7.68 12.62 32.57
C PRO A 685 8.88 11.91 33.21
N VAL A 686 9.67 11.16 32.43
CA VAL A 686 10.93 10.59 32.91
C VAL A 686 11.98 11.72 33.05
N PRO A 687 12.58 11.94 34.25
CA PRO A 687 13.59 12.99 34.43
C PRO A 687 14.88 12.69 33.66
N LEU A 688 15.45 13.74 33.07
CA LEU A 688 16.71 13.72 32.31
C LEU A 688 17.92 13.51 33.24
N ASP A 689 18.79 12.56 32.91
CA ASP A 689 20.19 12.58 33.34
C ASP A 689 21.11 12.85 32.13
N ASP A 690 21.64 14.08 32.13
CA ASP A 690 22.84 14.68 31.49
C ASP A 690 23.25 14.30 30.02
N PRO A 691 23.18 15.25 29.07
CA PRO A 691 23.60 15.06 27.68
C PRO A 691 25.05 15.49 27.47
N THR A 692 26.01 14.56 27.44
CA THR A 692 27.36 14.89 26.93
C THR A 692 28.00 13.94 25.94
N THR A 693 27.35 12.85 25.50
CA THR A 693 27.93 12.00 24.44
C THR A 693 26.88 11.27 23.57
N ALA A 694 26.38 11.93 22.50
CA ALA A 694 25.85 11.22 21.33
C ALA A 694 25.97 12.10 20.07
N PRO A 695 26.60 11.61 18.99
CA PRO A 695 26.67 12.31 17.71
C PRO A 695 25.43 12.04 16.85
N ASP A 696 24.90 13.11 16.25
CA ASP A 696 24.25 13.20 14.93
C ASP A 696 23.29 12.05 14.55
N ASP A 697 21.97 12.23 14.75
CA ASP A 697 20.97 11.38 14.09
C ASP A 697 19.75 12.19 13.62
N ARG A 698 19.77 12.52 12.32
CA ARG A 698 18.64 12.96 11.51
C ARG A 698 17.72 11.76 11.24
N ALA A 699 16.68 11.57 12.06
CA ALA A 699 15.64 10.55 11.81
C ALA A 699 14.26 10.92 12.40
N GLY A 700 13.90 12.22 12.44
CA GLY A 700 12.77 12.72 13.24
C GLY A 700 11.40 12.87 12.56
N ASP A 701 11.29 13.04 11.23
CA ASP A 701 10.07 13.65 10.66
C ASP A 701 9.15 12.73 9.83
N PHE A 702 9.14 11.41 10.06
CA PHE A 702 8.21 10.50 9.35
C PHE A 702 7.18 9.77 10.22
N VAL A 703 7.14 10.04 11.52
CA VAL A 703 6.26 9.32 12.45
C VAL A 703 4.92 10.05 12.68
N ALA A 704 4.80 11.33 12.34
CA ALA A 704 3.63 12.14 12.71
C ALA A 704 2.32 11.78 11.98
N GLY A 705 2.38 11.06 10.86
CA GLY A 705 1.17 10.76 10.07
C GLY A 705 0.48 9.43 10.36
N HIS A 706 1.16 8.42 10.92
CA HIS A 706 0.63 7.02 10.87
C HIS A 706 0.73 6.24 12.20
N SER A 707 1.48 6.71 13.19
CA SER A 707 1.30 6.25 14.58
C SER A 707 0.23 7.07 15.32
N GLY A 708 -0.16 8.20 14.72
CA GLY A 708 -1.23 9.08 15.20
C GLY A 708 -2.60 8.43 15.13
N ASP A 709 -2.92 7.66 14.09
CA ASP A 709 -4.30 7.22 13.85
C ASP A 709 -4.66 5.88 14.52
N ILE A 710 -3.72 4.94 14.67
CA ILE A 710 -4.00 3.66 15.37
C ILE A 710 -4.29 3.88 16.87
N PHE A 711 -3.77 4.97 17.45
CA PHE A 711 -4.02 5.36 18.85
C PHE A 711 -4.77 6.71 19.00
N GLY A 712 -5.08 7.39 17.90
CA GLY A 712 -5.71 8.72 17.89
C GLY A 712 -7.22 8.68 18.06
N GLU A 713 -7.87 7.58 17.63
CA GLU A 713 -9.30 7.36 17.85
C GLU A 713 -9.65 7.21 19.33
N PHE A 714 -8.69 6.85 20.20
CA PHE A 714 -8.91 6.85 21.65
C PHE A 714 -9.01 8.26 22.26
N ASN A 715 -8.36 9.26 21.65
CA ASN A 715 -8.29 10.61 22.23
C ASN A 715 -9.39 11.56 21.72
N GLN A 716 -9.96 11.31 20.54
CA GLN A 716 -11.05 12.15 20.00
C GLN A 716 -12.39 11.96 20.72
N ILE A 717 -12.61 10.84 21.42
CA ILE A 717 -13.81 10.63 22.24
C ILE A 717 -13.75 11.46 23.54
N GLY A 718 -12.55 11.83 24.01
CA GLY A 718 -12.36 12.60 25.24
C GLY A 718 -12.37 14.13 25.08
N GLN A 719 -12.19 14.67 23.86
CA GLN A 719 -11.94 16.10 23.68
C GLN A 719 -13.14 16.95 23.26
N ASN A 720 -14.31 16.35 22.99
CA ASN A 720 -15.49 17.10 22.49
C ASN A 720 -16.55 17.49 23.52
N ASN A 721 -16.29 17.38 24.83
CA ASN A 721 -17.17 17.95 25.84
C ASN A 721 -16.48 19.09 26.58
N ALA A 722 -16.77 20.31 26.14
CA ALA A 722 -16.41 21.56 26.82
C ALA A 722 -16.90 21.53 28.28
N LEU A 723 -15.97 21.54 29.22
CA LEU A 723 -16.22 21.81 30.64
C LEU A 723 -16.63 23.28 30.79
N HIS A 724 -17.95 23.53 30.78
CA HIS A 724 -18.51 24.70 31.42
C HIS A 724 -18.41 24.52 32.94
N THR A 725 -17.71 25.44 33.56
CA THR A 725 -17.66 25.70 35.01
C THR A 725 -19.05 25.99 35.56
N TYR A 726 -19.48 25.25 36.58
CA TYR A 726 -20.35 25.76 37.65
C TYR A 726 -19.93 25.19 39.01
N SER A 727 -19.79 26.11 39.96
CA SER A 727 -19.42 25.89 41.34
C SER A 727 -20.67 25.78 42.24
N THR A 728 -20.41 25.28 43.45
CA THR A 728 -21.00 25.60 44.77
C THR A 728 -22.15 24.77 45.37
N VAL A 729 -21.75 24.05 46.45
CA VAL A 729 -22.18 24.14 47.86
C VAL A 729 -23.56 23.59 48.27
N CYS A 730 -23.57 22.54 49.10
CA CYS A 730 -23.92 22.68 50.53
C CYS A 730 -23.50 21.45 51.35
N ASP A 731 -22.80 21.77 52.42
CA ASP A 731 -22.35 20.95 53.54
C ASP A 731 -23.51 20.72 54.54
N LYS A 732 -23.56 19.54 55.19
CA LYS A 732 -23.75 19.36 56.65
C LYS A 732 -24.04 17.90 57.04
N ASP A 733 -23.18 17.42 57.93
CA ASP A 733 -23.39 16.34 58.90
C ASP A 733 -23.28 14.88 58.40
N GLY A 734 -22.03 14.39 58.39
CA GLY A 734 -21.66 13.20 59.18
C GLY A 734 -21.85 11.80 58.58
N ASN A 735 -20.70 11.18 58.24
CA ASN A 735 -20.42 9.74 58.14
C ASN A 735 -21.11 8.92 57.03
N GLY A 736 -20.36 8.77 55.93
CA GLY A 736 -20.54 7.73 54.92
C GLY A 736 -20.18 8.27 53.53
N PRO A 737 -19.34 7.59 52.72
CA PRO A 737 -19.24 7.96 51.31
C PRO A 737 -20.62 7.74 50.66
N PRO A 738 -21.14 8.71 49.88
CA PRO A 738 -22.37 8.54 49.15
C PRO A 738 -22.23 7.39 48.15
N THR A 739 -23.06 6.37 48.31
CA THR A 739 -23.29 5.34 47.31
C THR A 739 -23.92 5.98 46.08
N TRP A 740 -23.13 6.16 45.02
CA TRP A 740 -23.70 6.30 43.69
C TRP A 740 -24.06 4.90 43.19
N ASN A 741 -25.32 4.54 43.40
CA ASN A 741 -25.98 3.49 42.64
C ASN A 741 -26.20 4.02 41.21
N ILE A 742 -25.29 3.71 40.27
CA ILE A 742 -25.57 3.87 38.83
C ILE A 742 -26.03 2.51 38.30
N PHE A 743 -27.26 2.14 38.68
CA PHE A 743 -28.08 1.23 37.89
C PHE A 743 -29.49 1.77 37.60
N ASP A 744 -29.78 3.02 37.98
CA ASP A 744 -31.04 3.69 37.60
C ASP A 744 -30.73 4.95 36.79
N ASN A 745 -30.33 4.74 35.52
CA ASN A 745 -30.67 5.59 34.36
C ASN A 745 -30.09 5.01 33.05
N ILE A 746 -30.32 3.72 32.82
CA ILE A 746 -30.22 3.14 31.47
C ILE A 746 -31.57 3.40 30.77
N ASN A 747 -31.77 4.64 30.31
CA ASN A 747 -32.63 5.03 29.18
C ASN A 747 -32.74 6.54 29.17
N GLU A 748 -31.86 7.22 28.41
CA GLU A 748 -32.21 8.42 27.63
C GLU A 748 -31.10 8.97 26.72
N SER A 749 -29.91 8.35 26.64
CA SER A 749 -28.99 8.56 25.52
C SER A 749 -28.26 7.25 25.15
N GLY A 750 -28.82 6.53 24.18
CA GLY A 750 -28.42 5.17 23.81
C GLY A 750 -27.04 5.05 23.16
N LYS A 751 -25.96 5.12 23.94
CA LYS A 751 -24.61 4.67 23.54
C LYS A 751 -23.92 3.92 24.68
N THR A 752 -24.01 2.59 24.65
CA THR A 752 -23.21 1.68 25.48
C THR A 752 -21.82 1.48 24.86
N MET A 753 -20.84 1.12 25.69
CA MET A 753 -19.44 0.79 25.35
C MET A 753 -19.15 -0.74 25.20
N PRO A 754 -19.85 -1.56 24.36
CA PRO A 754 -19.43 -2.93 24.05
C PRO A 754 -18.46 -3.04 22.85
N ASN A 755 -18.28 -1.96 22.08
CA ASN A 755 -17.66 -2.08 20.76
C ASN A 755 -16.14 -2.25 20.78
N ALA A 756 -15.40 -1.66 21.73
CA ALA A 756 -13.94 -1.80 21.75
C ALA A 756 -13.50 -3.24 22.12
N LEU A 757 -14.14 -3.84 23.13
CA LEU A 757 -13.82 -5.20 23.60
C LEU A 757 -14.28 -6.29 22.60
N GLN A 758 -15.43 -6.11 21.93
CA GLN A 758 -15.87 -7.02 20.87
C GLN A 758 -15.04 -6.90 19.58
N THR A 759 -14.47 -5.72 19.33
CA THR A 759 -13.61 -5.45 18.17
C THR A 759 -12.21 -6.06 18.35
N PHE A 760 -11.68 -6.04 19.58
CA PHE A 760 -10.41 -6.68 19.92
C PHE A 760 -10.49 -8.22 19.91
N ASN A 761 -11.58 -8.80 20.44
CA ASN A 761 -11.76 -10.25 20.55
C ASN A 761 -12.06 -10.97 19.22
N ARG A 762 -12.42 -10.26 18.14
CA ARG A 762 -12.84 -10.89 16.87
C ARG A 762 -11.73 -11.07 15.84
N PHE A 763 -10.61 -10.40 16.03
CA PHE A 763 -9.56 -10.30 15.03
C PHE A 763 -8.42 -11.31 15.38
N TRP A 764 -8.39 -11.79 16.62
CA TRP A 764 -7.49 -12.84 17.14
C TRP A 764 -8.34 -14.01 17.66
N GLN A 765 -8.25 -15.18 17.02
CA GLN A 765 -9.04 -16.38 17.38
C GLN A 765 -8.36 -17.24 18.45
N ASP A 766 -7.32 -16.73 19.13
CA ASP A 766 -6.61 -17.46 20.18
C ASP A 766 -7.04 -16.94 21.57
N PRO A 767 -7.80 -17.75 22.34
CA PRO A 767 -8.25 -17.39 23.69
C PRO A 767 -7.14 -17.02 24.66
N GLU A 768 -5.91 -17.56 24.50
CA GLU A 768 -4.77 -17.22 25.36
C GLU A 768 -4.21 -15.83 25.05
N GLN A 769 -4.16 -15.45 23.76
CA GLN A 769 -3.72 -14.11 23.37
C GLN A 769 -4.75 -13.04 23.75
N THR A 770 -6.03 -13.38 23.63
CA THR A 770 -7.13 -12.52 24.07
C THR A 770 -7.10 -12.26 25.59
N ALA A 771 -6.82 -13.28 26.40
CA ALA A 771 -6.75 -13.15 27.86
C ALA A 771 -5.59 -12.26 28.33
N LEU A 772 -4.44 -12.30 27.65
CA LEU A 772 -3.27 -11.46 27.98
C LEU A 772 -3.50 -9.98 27.65
N ILE A 773 -4.23 -9.71 26.56
CA ILE A 773 -4.61 -8.36 26.16
C ILE A 773 -5.72 -7.81 27.05
N GLN A 774 -6.66 -8.65 27.47
CA GLN A 774 -7.68 -8.29 28.45
C GLN A 774 -7.05 -7.90 29.80
N LEU A 775 -6.05 -8.66 30.26
CA LEU A 775 -5.24 -8.33 31.45
C LEU A 775 -4.43 -7.04 31.30
N PHE A 776 -4.03 -6.69 30.08
CA PHE A 776 -3.36 -5.43 29.77
C PHE A 776 -4.34 -4.24 29.89
N LEU A 777 -5.58 -4.39 29.41
CA LEU A 777 -6.60 -3.33 29.44
C LEU A 777 -7.26 -3.14 30.81
N GLU A 778 -7.50 -4.20 31.59
CA GLU A 778 -8.09 -4.12 32.94
C GLU A 778 -7.19 -3.40 33.96
N ARG A 779 -5.88 -3.34 33.67
CA ARG A 779 -4.86 -2.74 34.55
C ARG A 779 -4.67 -1.24 34.31
N GLU A 780 -4.85 -0.79 33.08
CA GLU A 780 -4.77 0.62 32.66
C GLU A 780 -5.90 1.46 33.29
N GLU A 781 -7.05 0.87 33.62
CA GLU A 781 -8.16 1.55 34.34
C GLU A 781 -8.14 1.38 35.87
N GLY A 782 -7.10 0.77 36.45
CA GLY A 782 -6.94 0.72 37.92
C GLY A 782 -8.01 -0.08 38.68
N ILE A 783 -8.68 -1.04 38.05
CA ILE A 783 -9.69 -1.88 38.71
C ILE A 783 -9.03 -3.14 39.26
N THR A 784 -8.78 -3.20 40.56
CA THR A 784 -8.47 -4.46 41.25
C THR A 784 -9.77 -5.08 41.75
N SER A 785 -10.17 -6.23 41.22
CA SER A 785 -11.19 -7.08 41.86
C SER A 785 -10.54 -7.87 43.00
N GLY A 786 -10.29 -7.18 44.11
CA GLY A 786 -10.10 -7.83 45.40
C GLY A 786 -11.45 -8.35 45.87
N SER A 787 -11.63 -9.67 45.93
CA SER A 787 -12.76 -10.27 46.65
C SER A 787 -12.59 -10.00 48.15
N ASP A 788 -13.32 -9.03 48.69
CA ASP A 788 -13.61 -8.98 50.13
C ASP A 788 -14.65 -10.07 50.44
N PRO A 789 -14.36 -11.06 51.31
CA PRO A 789 -15.28 -12.16 51.60
C PRO A 789 -16.48 -11.79 52.49
N ASN A 790 -16.68 -10.52 52.85
CA ASN A 790 -17.65 -10.14 53.91
C ASN A 790 -18.78 -9.20 53.48
N ASN A 791 -19.34 -9.35 52.28
CA ASN A 791 -20.62 -8.69 52.00
C ASN A 791 -21.61 -9.60 51.28
N ASP A 792 -22.21 -10.48 52.08
CA ASP A 792 -23.46 -11.17 51.79
C ASP A 792 -24.59 -10.15 51.65
N CYS A 793 -25.14 -10.00 50.45
CA CYS A 793 -26.53 -9.59 50.20
C CYS A 793 -26.90 -9.95 48.74
N ASP A 794 -27.02 -11.24 48.45
CA ASP A 794 -28.06 -11.73 47.52
C ASP A 794 -29.24 -12.14 48.43
N PRO A 795 -30.52 -12.04 48.03
CA PRO A 795 -31.02 -13.03 47.09
C PRO A 795 -32.16 -12.54 46.15
N ILE A 796 -32.25 -13.16 44.96
CA ILE A 796 -33.42 -13.96 44.49
C ILE A 796 -33.80 -13.75 43.00
N PHE A 797 -33.66 -14.88 42.30
CA PHE A 797 -34.42 -15.46 41.18
C PHE A 797 -33.75 -15.61 39.79
N ARG A 798 -33.72 -16.90 39.43
CA ARG A 798 -33.02 -17.64 38.37
C ARG A 798 -33.99 -18.02 37.22
N PRO A 799 -33.52 -18.65 36.11
CA PRO A 799 -33.98 -18.55 34.71
C PRO A 799 -35.01 -19.62 34.29
N PRO A 800 -35.45 -19.66 33.01
CA PRO A 800 -34.95 -20.68 32.04
C PRO A 800 -34.92 -20.12 30.59
N TRP A 801 -34.21 -20.61 29.56
CA TRP A 801 -33.93 -21.98 29.10
C TRP A 801 -32.75 -21.94 28.11
N ALA A 802 -31.59 -22.43 28.55
CA ALA A 802 -30.62 -23.05 27.66
C ALA A 802 -31.01 -24.53 27.53
N ALA A 803 -31.12 -25.01 26.29
CA ALA A 803 -31.07 -26.44 25.99
C ALA A 803 -30.27 -26.64 24.71
N GLN A 804 -29.03 -27.06 24.96
CA GLN A 804 -28.03 -27.78 24.14
C GLN A 804 -28.60 -28.92 23.28
N PRO A 805 -27.81 -29.57 22.38
CA PRO A 805 -26.33 -29.67 22.32
C PRO A 805 -25.65 -28.97 21.15
#